data_AF-A0A2K3YYI8-F1
#
_entry.id   AF-A0A2K3YYI8-F1
#
_cell.length_a   1.000
_cell.length_b   1.000
_cell.length_c   1.000
_cell.angle_alpha   90.00
_cell.angle_beta   90.00
_cell.angle_gamma   90.00
#
_symmetry.space_group_name_H-M   'P 1'
#
loop_
_entity.id
_entity.type
_entity.pdbx_description
1 polymer ?
#
loop_
_entity_poly.entity_id
_entity_poly.type
_entity_poly.pdbx_seq_one_letter_code
_entity_poly.pdbx_strand_id
1 'polypeptide(L)'
;MFPKIYHLTAPMTQPVRCFNGIILVFSLNENTTVVKKEGLEYRGKNLYLINESDLYEIHTQSALLFYLPSALFKELDIDIFNHDFIIQQYDVVRADLALLFKCYQTCEQHTHHAQSLVTHLLKEVTRKTHSYAHSTDTTLHHMIDYIRDHLHDRITLEVLSKTFDVSSSYISTLFKQNLHMNFYDYTASLKVAKSLEALSIHDEKIKTVAELWHYPSATNYIINFKKYMGITPKKYKGLPLDEHGLNLPNTVSDVNTLRRLHIESTSDTHKTTVFVDDSRINAPAFSFFNLVDVGPYDNIDRIISEPIFFYKNLTNYKLASYIYINEPIENIITDNAQETIIKLRKLFQTKISVAIKLTDIQSYYYIVKAIEDLHYLETEHLPIAPVHDSKLLLLLDLNEIDVNDIKHIKRNIYGIHIAIALDVTDCYLNGQSIDDDIYALNPDFYTIDFEKVIPHQNQLKKYHTFKKVQWSLYQFLNQNIKTNKTIFLNYDLLYTPDILNNTALCLKESLKSRPYLAGASITFTQPAARKHNIALFDNIENKTTFYFLGVMLLNFANYPCHYGENHIITRAMHSYNILLYNSKADEHDFYITLQNEQLPAKTLISTEILNSEYGDVDSMICSRIKDKSNFPNSLKFKLSQYNTPHLSVDEHNFDDGAYIIKLPGKSVSMITLYTS
;
A
#
# COMPACT_ATOMS: atom_id res chain seq x y z
N MET A 1 20.10 22.70 -5.99
CA MET A 1 19.50 23.50 -7.10
C MET A 1 17.96 23.31 -7.11
N PHE A 2 17.15 24.11 -7.83
CA PHE A 2 15.66 23.94 -7.88
C PHE A 2 15.18 23.68 -9.32
N PRO A 3 14.13 22.84 -9.55
CA PRO A 3 13.59 22.59 -10.89
C PRO A 3 13.06 23.85 -11.56
N LYS A 4 13.27 23.98 -12.87
CA LYS A 4 12.63 25.05 -13.65
C LYS A 4 11.24 24.62 -14.08
N ILE A 5 10.27 25.51 -13.95
CA ILE A 5 8.87 25.21 -14.25
C ILE A 5 8.43 26.05 -15.44
N TYR A 6 7.79 25.40 -16.41
CA TYR A 6 7.26 26.02 -17.62
C TYR A 6 5.78 25.67 -17.76
N HIS A 7 4.98 26.62 -18.22
CA HIS A 7 3.60 26.39 -18.62
C HIS A 7 3.50 26.31 -20.13
N LEU A 8 3.11 25.16 -20.65
CA LEU A 8 2.78 24.95 -22.05
C LEU A 8 1.35 25.41 -22.29
N THR A 9 1.17 26.44 -23.11
CA THR A 9 -0.12 27.11 -23.35
C THR A 9 -0.84 26.66 -24.62
N ALA A 10 -0.18 25.85 -25.45
CA ALA A 10 -0.75 25.32 -26.68
C ALA A 10 -0.05 24.01 -27.09
N PRO A 11 -0.71 23.15 -27.90
CA PRO A 11 -0.10 21.94 -28.43
C PRO A 11 1.21 22.21 -29.17
N MET A 12 2.16 21.29 -29.05
CA MET A 12 3.39 21.31 -29.83
C MET A 12 3.08 21.03 -31.30
N THR A 13 3.67 21.81 -32.20
CA THR A 13 3.49 21.65 -33.66
C THR A 13 4.56 20.76 -34.29
N GLN A 14 5.67 20.53 -33.58
CA GLN A 14 6.80 19.72 -34.03
C GLN A 14 7.45 19.00 -32.84
N PRO A 15 8.05 17.83 -33.07
CA PRO A 15 8.77 17.08 -32.04
C PRO A 15 10.05 17.80 -31.64
N VAL A 16 10.37 17.72 -30.36
CA VAL A 16 11.60 18.26 -29.78
C VAL A 16 12.30 17.17 -28.99
N ARG A 17 13.64 17.21 -28.96
CA ARG A 17 14.43 16.27 -28.15
C ARG A 17 14.67 16.85 -26.76
N CYS A 18 14.56 16.01 -25.74
CA CYS A 18 14.93 16.37 -24.37
C CYS A 18 16.46 16.44 -24.25
N PHE A 19 16.98 17.58 -23.82
CA PHE A 19 18.43 17.82 -23.70
C PHE A 19 18.80 18.10 -22.24
N ASN A 20 19.87 17.46 -21.75
CA ASN A 20 20.52 17.75 -20.46
C ASN A 20 19.63 17.66 -19.20
N GLY A 21 18.62 16.80 -19.22
CA GLY A 21 17.71 16.66 -18.08
C GLY A 21 16.56 15.72 -18.34
N ILE A 22 15.65 15.69 -17.37
CA ILE A 22 14.39 14.95 -17.41
C ILE A 22 13.24 15.97 -17.34
N ILE A 23 12.14 15.68 -18.01
CA ILE A 23 10.92 16.51 -17.93
C ILE A 23 9.80 15.69 -17.33
N LEU A 24 9.23 16.19 -16.24
CA LEU A 24 7.96 15.73 -15.70
C LEU A 24 6.84 16.61 -16.24
N VAL A 25 5.97 16.03 -17.07
CA VAL A 25 4.83 16.71 -17.69
C VAL A 25 3.61 16.48 -16.83
N PHE A 26 3.19 17.52 -16.12
CA PHE A 26 1.97 17.54 -15.32
C PHE A 26 0.82 18.09 -16.18
N SER A 27 -0.11 17.21 -16.53
CA SER A 27 -1.29 17.60 -17.32
C SER A 27 -2.27 18.40 -16.47
N LEU A 28 -2.73 19.54 -16.98
CA LEU A 28 -3.83 20.29 -16.35
C LEU A 28 -5.21 19.91 -16.91
N ASN A 29 -5.26 19.13 -18.01
CA ASN A 29 -6.48 18.59 -18.62
C ASN A 29 -6.28 17.11 -18.97
N GLU A 30 -6.65 16.23 -18.05
CA GLU A 30 -6.36 14.78 -18.09
C GLU A 30 -6.98 14.07 -19.31
N ASN A 31 -8.21 14.45 -19.68
CA ASN A 31 -8.99 13.78 -20.74
C ASN A 31 -8.52 14.10 -22.17
N THR A 32 -7.70 15.12 -22.37
CA THR A 32 -7.31 15.60 -23.71
C THR A 32 -5.81 15.57 -23.96
N THR A 33 -4.99 15.28 -22.93
CA THR A 33 -3.54 15.30 -23.06
C THR A 33 -3.01 14.02 -23.72
N VAL A 34 -2.28 14.20 -24.82
CA VAL A 34 -1.54 13.14 -25.51
C VAL A 34 -0.07 13.50 -25.49
N VAL A 35 0.77 12.62 -24.95
CA VAL A 35 2.22 12.76 -25.01
C VAL A 35 2.75 11.70 -25.97
N LYS A 36 3.47 12.11 -27.02
CA LYS A 36 4.18 11.17 -27.89
C LYS A 36 5.64 11.08 -27.47
N LYS A 37 6.20 9.88 -27.38
CA LYS A 37 7.64 9.66 -27.17
C LYS A 37 8.15 8.66 -28.19
N GLU A 38 9.17 9.04 -28.96
CA GLU A 38 9.71 8.24 -30.08
C GLU A 38 8.59 7.76 -31.04
N GLY A 39 7.55 8.58 -31.22
CA GLY A 39 6.38 8.27 -32.07
C GLY A 39 5.26 7.48 -31.38
N LEU A 40 5.49 6.90 -30.19
CA LEU A 40 4.45 6.21 -29.42
C LEU A 40 3.56 7.18 -28.67
N GLU A 41 2.24 7.03 -28.83
CA GLU A 41 1.27 7.84 -28.11
C GLU A 41 0.98 7.28 -26.70
N TYR A 42 1.03 8.16 -25.70
CA TYR A 42 0.63 7.88 -24.33
C TYR A 42 -0.56 8.79 -23.98
N ARG A 43 -1.63 8.18 -23.44
CA ARG A 43 -2.91 8.83 -23.09
C ARG A 43 -3.40 8.37 -21.72
N GLY A 44 -4.34 9.11 -21.14
CA GLY A 44 -5.06 8.71 -19.93
C GLY A 44 -4.21 8.73 -18.65
N LYS A 45 -3.07 9.44 -18.67
CA LYS A 45 -2.25 9.72 -17.49
C LYS A 45 -2.19 11.21 -17.21
N ASN A 46 -1.98 11.54 -15.95
CA ASN A 46 -1.98 12.92 -15.47
C ASN A 46 -0.55 13.46 -15.28
N LEU A 47 0.40 12.53 -15.29
CA LEU A 47 1.82 12.78 -15.16
C LEU A 47 2.59 11.89 -16.15
N TYR A 48 3.46 12.50 -16.94
CA TYR A 48 4.33 11.80 -17.88
C TYR A 48 5.79 12.12 -17.60
N LEU A 49 6.65 11.14 -17.85
CA LEU A 49 8.11 11.27 -17.76
C LEU A 49 8.70 11.22 -19.16
N ILE A 50 9.52 12.22 -19.48
CA ILE A 50 10.35 12.29 -20.68
C ILE A 50 11.81 12.19 -20.22
N ASN A 51 12.50 11.13 -20.66
CA ASN A 51 13.88 10.88 -20.29
C ASN A 51 14.85 11.80 -21.04
N GLU A 52 16.11 11.80 -20.60
CA GLU A 52 17.20 12.41 -21.36
C GLU A 52 17.25 11.78 -22.76
N SER A 53 17.47 12.61 -23.78
CA SER A 53 17.52 12.24 -25.19
C SER A 53 16.22 11.74 -25.82
N ASP A 54 15.10 11.59 -25.11
CA ASP A 54 13.83 11.21 -25.73
C ASP A 54 13.36 12.27 -26.74
N LEU A 55 12.92 11.83 -27.93
CA LEU A 55 12.16 12.68 -28.85
C LEU A 55 10.69 12.71 -28.40
N TYR A 56 10.11 13.88 -28.17
CA TYR A 56 8.75 13.99 -27.66
C TYR A 56 7.90 15.09 -28.31
N GLU A 57 6.58 14.90 -28.23
CA GLU A 57 5.55 15.89 -28.57
C GLU A 57 4.48 15.89 -27.48
N ILE A 58 3.98 17.07 -27.11
CA ILE A 58 2.91 17.22 -26.13
C ILE A 58 1.74 17.91 -26.83
N HIS A 59 0.64 17.18 -27.00
CA HIS A 59 -0.60 17.66 -27.59
C HIS A 59 -1.63 17.87 -26.49
N THR A 60 -1.65 19.08 -25.94
CA THR A 60 -2.61 19.50 -24.91
C THR A 60 -2.78 21.01 -24.94
N GLN A 61 -3.93 21.50 -24.46
CA GLN A 61 -4.19 22.94 -24.34
C GLN A 61 -3.45 23.56 -23.15
N SER A 62 -3.08 22.78 -22.13
CA SER A 62 -2.46 23.30 -20.92
C SER A 62 -1.71 22.20 -20.16
N ALA A 63 -0.42 22.39 -19.91
CA ALA A 63 0.38 21.50 -19.06
C ALA A 63 1.53 22.25 -18.39
N LEU A 64 1.95 21.77 -17.22
CA LEU A 64 3.16 22.23 -16.54
C LEU A 64 4.30 21.27 -16.79
N LEU A 65 5.46 21.81 -17.16
CA LEU A 65 6.67 21.06 -17.45
C LEU A 65 7.67 21.39 -16.34
N PHE A 66 7.98 20.40 -15.51
CA PHE A 66 9.02 20.49 -14.50
C PHE A 66 10.30 19.93 -15.09
N TYR A 67 11.21 20.83 -15.46
CA TYR A 67 12.51 20.48 -16.00
C TYR A 67 13.51 20.26 -14.86
N LEU A 68 14.01 19.04 -14.79
CA LEU A 68 15.01 18.57 -13.84
C LEU A 68 16.36 18.47 -14.58
N PRO A 69 17.24 19.49 -14.50
CA PRO A 69 18.54 19.44 -15.16
C PRO A 69 19.44 18.35 -14.59
N SER A 70 20.35 17.81 -15.41
CA SER A 70 21.34 16.78 -15.03
C SER A 70 22.13 17.11 -13.76
N ALA A 71 22.41 18.39 -13.51
CA ALA A 71 23.11 18.87 -12.33
C ALA A 71 22.41 18.48 -11.01
N LEU A 72 21.08 18.40 -10.98
CA LEU A 72 20.32 17.96 -9.79
C LEU A 72 20.59 16.50 -9.44
N PHE A 73 20.74 15.65 -10.44
CA PHE A 73 20.98 14.22 -10.27
C PHE A 73 22.43 13.93 -9.91
N LYS A 74 23.37 14.75 -10.42
CA LYS A 74 24.78 14.66 -10.08
C LYS A 74 25.06 14.87 -8.59
N GLU A 75 24.31 15.76 -7.92
CA GLU A 75 24.41 15.95 -6.45
C GLU A 75 24.09 14.66 -5.67
N LEU A 76 23.37 13.72 -6.27
CA LEU A 76 22.92 12.45 -5.67
C LEU A 76 23.66 11.22 -6.23
N ASP A 77 24.71 11.42 -7.03
CA ASP A 77 25.45 10.35 -7.73
C ASP A 77 24.56 9.50 -8.67
N ILE A 78 23.58 10.16 -9.31
CA ILE A 78 22.67 9.53 -10.28
C ILE A 78 23.07 9.96 -11.69
N ASP A 79 23.42 8.98 -12.53
CA ASP A 79 23.68 9.20 -13.97
C ASP A 79 22.37 9.14 -14.77
N ILE A 80 22.03 10.24 -15.44
CA ILE A 80 20.85 10.33 -16.30
C ILE A 80 21.10 10.09 -17.79
N PHE A 81 22.36 10.13 -18.24
CA PHE A 81 22.69 10.08 -19.67
C PHE A 81 22.68 8.66 -20.22
N ASN A 82 22.92 7.67 -19.36
CA ASN A 82 23.03 6.27 -19.75
C ASN A 82 21.85 5.41 -19.29
N HIS A 83 20.82 6.00 -18.67
CA HIS A 83 19.74 5.27 -18.02
C HIS A 83 18.36 5.84 -18.32
N ASP A 84 17.41 4.94 -18.58
CA ASP A 84 15.99 5.28 -18.59
C ASP A 84 15.45 5.32 -17.16
N PHE A 85 14.64 6.32 -16.89
CA PHE A 85 13.91 6.44 -15.64
C PHE A 85 12.44 6.12 -15.84
N ILE A 86 11.80 5.73 -14.74
CA ILE A 86 10.37 5.49 -14.65
C ILE A 86 9.83 6.09 -13.34
N ILE A 87 8.54 6.39 -13.34
CA ILE A 87 7.80 6.81 -12.14
C ILE A 87 7.19 5.55 -11.52
N GLN A 88 7.58 5.21 -10.29
CA GLN A 88 6.96 4.09 -9.56
C GLN A 88 5.72 4.53 -8.78
N GLN A 89 5.79 5.65 -8.06
CA GLN A 89 4.73 6.16 -7.19
C GLN A 89 4.12 7.44 -7.79
N TYR A 90 3.23 7.28 -8.78
CA TYR A 90 2.64 8.40 -9.52
C TYR A 90 1.98 9.45 -8.61
N ASP A 91 1.24 9.03 -7.58
CA ASP A 91 0.55 9.95 -6.66
C ASP A 91 1.52 10.75 -5.79
N VAL A 92 2.61 10.12 -5.34
CA VAL A 92 3.65 10.75 -4.52
C VAL A 92 4.39 11.81 -5.32
N VAL A 93 4.85 11.44 -6.53
CA VAL A 93 5.53 12.37 -7.44
C VAL A 93 4.58 13.51 -7.83
N ARG A 94 3.29 13.24 -8.08
CA ARG A 94 2.29 14.27 -8.36
C ARG A 94 2.15 15.26 -7.18
N ALA A 95 2.06 14.76 -5.95
CA ALA A 95 1.95 15.58 -4.75
C ALA A 95 3.21 16.44 -4.54
N ASP A 96 4.40 15.85 -4.69
CA ASP A 96 5.66 16.57 -4.60
C ASP A 96 5.75 17.70 -5.64
N LEU A 97 5.34 17.42 -6.88
CA LEU A 97 5.31 18.45 -7.94
C LEU A 97 4.33 19.58 -7.63
N ALA A 98 3.16 19.27 -7.06
CA ALA A 98 2.20 20.28 -6.64
C ALA A 98 2.76 21.16 -5.50
N LEU A 99 3.41 20.55 -4.51
CA LEU A 99 4.07 21.27 -3.41
C LEU A 99 5.25 22.11 -3.91
N LEU A 100 6.08 21.56 -4.80
CA LEU A 100 7.19 22.28 -5.43
C LEU A 100 6.69 23.46 -6.26
N PHE A 101 5.58 23.29 -6.99
CA PHE A 101 4.94 24.40 -7.70
C PHE A 101 4.46 25.48 -6.73
N LYS A 102 3.88 25.08 -5.59
CA LYS A 102 3.48 26.03 -4.56
C LYS A 102 4.66 26.83 -4.02
N CYS A 103 5.76 26.15 -3.65
CA CYS A 103 7.01 26.80 -3.24
C CYS A 103 7.55 27.74 -4.34
N TYR A 104 7.40 27.36 -5.61
CA TYR A 104 7.81 28.21 -6.73
C TYR A 104 6.95 29.48 -6.83
N GLN A 105 5.64 29.37 -6.63
CA GLN A 105 4.70 30.50 -6.65
C GLN A 105 4.92 31.47 -5.47
N THR A 106 5.24 30.94 -4.28
CA THR A 106 5.51 31.71 -3.05
C THR A 106 6.95 32.25 -2.98
N CYS A 107 7.79 31.95 -3.98
CA CYS A 107 9.21 32.32 -4.01
C CYS A 107 10.05 31.70 -2.86
N GLU A 108 9.71 30.48 -2.45
CA GLU A 108 10.36 29.73 -1.37
C GLU A 108 11.31 28.63 -1.89
N GLN A 109 11.78 28.74 -3.14
CA GLN A 109 12.60 27.72 -3.82
C GLN A 109 13.91 27.39 -3.08
N HIS A 110 14.41 28.33 -2.26
CA HIS A 110 15.66 28.19 -1.52
C HIS A 110 15.49 27.68 -0.09
N THR A 111 14.26 27.40 0.35
CA THR A 111 14.01 26.86 1.69
C THR A 111 14.49 25.42 1.83
N HIS A 112 14.82 25.00 3.07
CA HIS A 112 15.17 23.62 3.35
C HIS A 112 14.04 22.64 2.98
N HIS A 113 12.78 23.05 3.19
CA HIS A 113 11.61 22.26 2.80
C HIS A 113 11.57 22.01 1.29
N ALA A 114 11.72 23.06 0.48
CA ALA A 114 11.77 22.97 -0.98
C ALA A 114 12.91 22.07 -1.47
N GLN A 115 14.11 22.19 -0.89
CA GLN A 115 15.24 21.33 -1.23
C GLN A 115 15.02 19.86 -0.84
N SER A 116 14.38 19.61 0.31
CA SER A 116 14.01 18.26 0.74
C SER A 116 12.98 17.63 -0.20
N LEU A 117 12.00 18.40 -0.68
CA LEU A 117 11.03 17.95 -1.68
C LEU A 117 11.70 17.60 -3.00
N VAL A 118 12.64 18.41 -3.48
CA VAL A 118 13.42 18.09 -4.68
C VAL A 118 14.20 16.79 -4.50
N THR A 119 14.85 16.63 -3.34
CA THR A 119 15.62 15.40 -3.04
C THR A 119 14.72 14.17 -2.98
N HIS A 120 13.51 14.32 -2.43
CA HIS A 120 12.51 13.26 -2.38
C HIS A 120 12.02 12.89 -3.79
N LEU A 121 11.64 13.89 -4.59
CA LEU A 121 11.22 13.73 -5.99
C LEU A 121 12.27 12.97 -6.82
N LEU A 122 13.55 13.34 -6.71
CA LEU A 122 14.63 12.71 -7.46
C LEU A 122 14.86 11.23 -7.07
N LYS A 123 14.56 10.85 -5.83
CA LYS A 123 14.64 9.45 -5.36
C LYS A 123 13.46 8.61 -5.86
N GLU A 124 12.29 9.21 -6.01
CA GLU A 124 11.08 8.55 -6.51
C GLU A 124 11.13 8.31 -8.03
N VAL A 125 11.96 9.08 -8.75
CA VAL A 125 12.30 8.81 -10.15
C VAL A 125 13.40 7.74 -10.17
N THR A 126 12.98 6.47 -10.24
CA THR A 126 13.91 5.33 -10.17
C THR A 126 14.47 4.95 -11.53
N ARG A 127 15.74 4.52 -11.55
CA ARG A 127 16.36 3.88 -12.72
C ARG A 127 15.64 2.58 -13.06
N LYS A 128 15.36 2.37 -14.35
CA LYS A 128 14.87 1.10 -14.88
C LYS A 128 15.99 0.05 -14.80
N THR A 129 15.89 -0.93 -13.90
CA THR A 129 16.81 -2.09 -13.87
C THR A 129 16.43 -3.06 -15.00
N HIS A 130 17.42 -3.52 -15.81
CA HIS A 130 17.29 -4.37 -17.02
C HIS A 130 16.26 -5.53 -16.89
N SER A 131 15.57 -6.05 -17.91
CA SER A 131 15.79 -6.12 -19.37
C SER A 131 14.46 -6.29 -20.16
N TYR A 132 14.44 -5.84 -21.42
CA TYR A 132 13.56 -6.18 -22.55
C TYR A 132 12.06 -6.48 -22.31
N ALA A 133 11.24 -5.45 -22.58
CA ALA A 133 10.02 -5.57 -23.37
C ALA A 133 9.55 -4.16 -23.74
N HIS A 134 10.06 -3.60 -24.86
CA HIS A 134 9.27 -2.59 -25.55
C HIS A 134 8.13 -3.33 -26.23
N SER A 135 6.97 -3.31 -25.58
CA SER A 135 5.72 -3.88 -26.08
C SER A 135 5.11 -3.01 -27.18
N THR A 136 5.88 -2.71 -28.22
CA THR A 136 5.41 -2.20 -29.52
C THR A 136 6.36 -2.72 -30.60
N ASP A 137 6.07 -3.92 -31.06
CA ASP A 137 6.84 -4.72 -32.02
C ASP A 137 6.75 -4.12 -33.44
N THR A 138 7.34 -2.94 -33.64
CA THR A 138 7.32 -2.22 -34.92
C THR A 138 8.74 -2.07 -35.45
N THR A 139 8.88 -2.22 -36.76
CA THR A 139 10.16 -2.09 -37.47
C THR A 139 10.89 -0.78 -37.15
N LEU A 140 10.16 0.32 -36.92
CA LEU A 140 10.73 1.61 -36.55
C LEU A 140 11.43 1.57 -35.18
N HIS A 141 10.82 0.94 -34.17
CA HIS A 141 11.39 0.91 -32.82
C HIS A 141 12.66 0.08 -32.76
N HIS A 142 12.69 -1.06 -33.47
CA HIS A 142 13.92 -1.83 -33.62
C HIS A 142 15.03 -1.03 -34.34
N MET A 143 14.67 -0.19 -35.33
CA MET A 143 15.64 0.73 -35.95
C MET A 143 16.14 1.79 -34.97
N ILE A 144 15.27 2.35 -34.13
CA ILE A 144 15.65 3.34 -33.11
C ILE A 144 16.61 2.71 -32.08
N ASP A 145 16.31 1.51 -31.60
CA ASP A 145 17.16 0.77 -30.67
C ASP A 145 18.52 0.47 -31.30
N TYR A 146 18.54 -0.02 -32.55
CA TYR A 146 19.78 -0.25 -33.29
C TYR A 146 20.60 1.04 -33.45
N ILE A 147 19.95 2.17 -33.74
CA ILE A 147 20.64 3.47 -33.83
C ILE A 147 21.28 3.82 -32.49
N ARG A 148 20.54 3.69 -31.37
CA ARG A 148 21.02 4.01 -30.02
C ARG A 148 22.25 3.17 -29.66
N ASP A 149 22.21 1.87 -29.96
CA ASP A 149 23.31 0.95 -29.66
C ASP A 149 24.57 1.19 -30.51
N HIS A 150 24.41 1.77 -31.72
CA HIS A 150 25.49 2.01 -32.67
C HIS A 150 25.77 3.50 -32.90
N LEU A 151 25.42 4.37 -31.93
CA LEU A 151 25.57 5.83 -32.07
C LEU A 151 27.02 6.29 -32.31
N HIS A 152 27.98 5.51 -31.82
CA HIS A 152 29.42 5.72 -32.05
C HIS A 152 29.89 5.21 -33.42
N ASP A 153 29.05 4.56 -34.21
CA ASP A 153 29.39 4.15 -35.56
C ASP A 153 28.91 5.15 -36.63
N ARG A 154 29.37 4.95 -37.85
CA ARG A 154 28.85 5.65 -39.03
C ARG A 154 27.52 5.04 -39.47
N ILE A 155 26.42 5.48 -38.86
CA ILE A 155 25.07 5.06 -39.25
C ILE A 155 24.59 5.83 -40.49
N THR A 156 24.22 5.10 -41.55
CA THR A 156 23.60 5.65 -42.76
C THR A 156 22.31 4.91 -43.10
N LEU A 157 21.48 5.49 -43.98
CA LEU A 157 20.29 4.83 -44.51
C LEU A 157 20.61 3.52 -45.25
N GLU A 158 21.81 3.41 -45.85
CA GLU A 158 22.26 2.19 -46.53
C GLU A 158 22.57 1.08 -45.52
N VAL A 159 23.18 1.43 -44.38
CA VAL A 159 23.44 0.48 -43.29
C VAL A 159 22.12 -0.06 -42.76
N LEU A 160 21.17 0.83 -42.38
CA LEU A 160 19.86 0.40 -41.90
C LEU A 160 19.06 -0.39 -42.94
N SER A 161 19.14 0.00 -44.22
CA SER A 161 18.47 -0.70 -45.32
C SER A 161 18.92 -2.16 -45.42
N LYS A 162 20.23 -2.41 -45.29
CA LYS A 162 20.79 -3.77 -45.28
C LYS A 162 20.48 -4.54 -44.01
N THR A 163 20.55 -3.89 -42.84
CA THR A 163 20.32 -4.55 -41.54
C THR A 163 18.86 -4.99 -41.37
N PHE A 164 17.91 -4.18 -41.83
CA PHE A 164 16.47 -4.42 -41.64
C PHE A 164 15.77 -4.96 -42.90
N ASP A 165 16.51 -5.26 -43.96
CA ASP A 165 16.00 -5.75 -45.26
C ASP A 165 14.84 -4.91 -45.83
N VAL A 166 15.01 -3.58 -45.82
CA VAL A 166 14.01 -2.63 -46.36
C VAL A 166 14.69 -1.54 -47.17
N SER A 167 13.97 -0.90 -48.10
CA SER A 167 14.55 0.20 -48.89
C SER A 167 14.83 1.45 -48.05
N SER A 168 15.90 2.20 -48.39
CA SER A 168 16.21 3.50 -47.78
C SER A 168 15.07 4.52 -47.89
N SER A 169 14.28 4.44 -48.97
CA SER A 169 13.07 5.26 -49.18
C SER A 169 11.97 4.93 -48.17
N TYR A 170 11.78 3.64 -47.86
CA TYR A 170 10.84 3.20 -46.84
C TYR A 170 11.25 3.68 -45.45
N ILE A 171 12.53 3.56 -45.09
CA ILE A 171 13.07 4.08 -43.82
C ILE A 171 12.85 5.60 -43.72
N SER A 172 13.17 6.33 -44.78
CA SER A 172 12.96 7.79 -44.82
C SER A 172 11.49 8.17 -44.61
N THR A 173 10.57 7.36 -45.15
CA THR A 173 9.13 7.54 -44.99
C THR A 173 8.68 7.22 -43.57
N LEU A 174 9.17 6.13 -42.98
CA LEU A 174 8.86 5.74 -41.60
C LEU A 174 9.25 6.84 -40.61
N PHE A 175 10.47 7.37 -40.70
CA PHE A 175 10.94 8.45 -39.84
C PHE A 175 10.08 9.71 -40.00
N LYS A 176 9.80 10.13 -41.24
CA LYS A 176 8.97 11.31 -41.50
C LYS A 176 7.53 11.16 -40.99
N GLN A 177 6.92 9.99 -41.15
CA GLN A 177 5.52 9.77 -40.79
C GLN A 177 5.32 9.57 -39.29
N ASN A 178 6.20 8.83 -38.63
CA ASN A 178 6.01 8.44 -37.23
C ASN A 178 6.74 9.37 -36.24
N LEU A 179 7.86 9.97 -36.65
CA LEU A 179 8.68 10.83 -35.80
C LEU A 179 8.66 12.30 -36.24
N HIS A 180 7.91 12.65 -37.29
CA HIS A 180 7.87 13.99 -37.91
C HIS A 180 9.26 14.60 -38.17
N MET A 181 10.27 13.75 -38.37
CA MET A 181 11.67 14.14 -38.52
C MET A 181 12.31 13.22 -39.55
N ASN A 182 13.24 13.73 -40.37
CA ASN A 182 14.00 12.84 -41.25
C ASN A 182 15.11 12.11 -40.48
N PHE A 183 15.59 10.99 -41.02
CA PHE A 183 16.62 10.15 -40.42
C PHE A 183 17.91 10.92 -40.04
N TYR A 184 18.38 11.83 -40.89
CA TYR A 184 19.61 12.58 -40.64
C TYR A 184 19.45 13.56 -39.48
N ASP A 185 18.29 14.23 -39.41
CA ASP A 185 17.98 15.14 -38.31
C ASP A 185 17.75 14.39 -36.99
N TYR A 186 17.15 13.20 -37.07
CA TYR A 186 16.98 12.33 -35.91
C TYR A 186 18.32 11.92 -35.31
N THR A 187 19.21 11.37 -36.13
CA THR A 187 20.54 10.93 -35.69
C THR A 187 21.40 12.09 -35.23
N ALA A 188 21.38 13.22 -35.94
CA ALA A 188 22.13 14.41 -35.54
C ALA A 188 21.66 14.99 -34.20
N SER A 189 20.34 15.10 -33.97
CA SER A 189 19.81 15.58 -32.69
C SER A 189 20.14 14.63 -31.54
N LEU A 190 20.06 13.32 -31.76
CA LEU A 190 20.40 12.31 -30.77
C LEU A 190 21.90 12.34 -30.40
N LYS A 191 22.79 12.44 -31.39
CA LYS A 191 24.23 12.62 -31.16
C LYS A 191 24.52 13.91 -30.39
N VAL A 192 23.82 15.01 -30.69
CA VAL A 192 23.96 16.24 -29.92
C VAL A 192 23.55 16.02 -28.48
N ALA A 193 22.41 15.38 -28.20
CA ALA A 193 21.95 15.11 -26.84
C ALA A 193 22.96 14.31 -26.03
N LYS A 194 23.41 13.17 -26.57
CA LYS A 194 24.39 12.32 -25.88
C LYS A 194 25.77 12.97 -25.75
N SER A 195 26.14 13.88 -26.65
CA SER A 195 27.40 14.63 -26.53
C SER A 195 27.43 15.64 -25.38
N LEU A 196 26.28 15.96 -24.77
CA LEU A 196 26.20 16.94 -23.70
C LEU A 196 26.91 16.48 -22.42
N GLU A 197 26.92 15.18 -22.13
CA GLU A 197 27.67 14.63 -20.99
C GLU A 197 29.16 14.97 -21.10
N ALA A 198 29.77 14.68 -22.26
CA ALA A 198 31.18 15.01 -22.53
C ALA A 198 31.47 16.51 -22.41
N LEU A 199 30.53 17.37 -22.83
CA LEU A 199 30.70 18.82 -22.77
C LEU A 199 30.46 19.43 -21.38
N SER A 200 29.44 18.98 -20.65
CA SER A 200 28.97 19.58 -19.40
C SER A 200 29.59 18.93 -18.16
N ILE A 201 29.87 17.62 -18.20
CA ILE A 201 30.38 16.87 -17.05
C ILE A 201 31.89 16.70 -17.15
N HIS A 202 32.40 16.31 -18.32
CA HIS A 202 33.81 15.99 -18.53
C HIS A 202 34.65 17.17 -19.04
N ASP A 203 34.03 18.32 -19.32
CA ASP A 203 34.66 19.52 -19.88
C ASP A 203 35.53 19.25 -21.14
N GLU A 204 35.14 18.27 -21.96
CA GLU A 204 35.91 17.83 -23.11
C GLU A 204 36.04 18.91 -24.19
N LYS A 205 37.18 18.95 -24.91
CA LYS A 205 37.38 19.92 -25.99
C LYS A 205 36.38 19.64 -27.12
N ILE A 206 35.81 20.70 -27.71
CA ILE A 206 34.81 20.59 -28.81
C ILE A 206 35.31 19.71 -29.96
N LYS A 207 36.62 19.77 -30.27
CA LYS A 207 37.24 18.92 -31.30
C LYS A 207 37.18 17.43 -30.92
N THR A 208 37.54 17.09 -29.69
CA THR A 208 37.48 15.72 -29.14
C THR A 208 36.05 15.19 -29.15
N VAL A 209 35.08 16.00 -28.74
CA VAL A 209 33.65 15.62 -28.79
C VAL A 209 33.21 15.36 -30.22
N ALA A 210 33.58 16.21 -31.18
CA ALA A 210 33.26 15.98 -32.58
C ALA A 210 33.85 14.65 -33.12
N GLU A 211 35.08 14.31 -32.73
CA GLU A 211 35.74 13.05 -33.08
C GLU A 211 35.04 11.85 -32.44
N LEU A 212 34.73 11.89 -31.13
CA LEU A 212 34.06 10.82 -30.37
C LEU A 212 32.67 10.46 -30.92
N TRP A 213 31.95 11.45 -31.45
CA TRP A 213 30.62 11.26 -32.05
C TRP A 213 30.66 11.11 -33.57
N HIS A 214 31.85 10.93 -34.15
CA HIS A 214 32.12 10.70 -35.58
C HIS A 214 31.54 11.78 -36.50
N TYR A 215 31.64 13.04 -36.10
CA TYR A 215 31.36 14.16 -36.98
C TYR A 215 32.52 14.33 -37.98
N PRO A 216 32.25 14.63 -39.27
CA PRO A 216 33.31 14.83 -40.26
C PRO A 216 34.29 15.96 -39.92
N SER A 217 33.83 16.95 -39.16
CA SER A 217 34.66 18.02 -38.63
C SER A 217 34.02 18.64 -37.40
N ALA A 218 34.82 19.35 -36.59
CA ALA A 218 34.31 20.17 -35.50
C ALA A 218 33.30 21.24 -35.97
N THR A 219 33.44 21.74 -37.20
CA THR A 219 32.51 22.71 -37.80
C THR A 219 31.12 22.10 -37.99
N ASN A 220 31.05 20.86 -38.49
CA ASN A 220 29.77 20.15 -38.65
C ASN A 220 29.08 19.93 -37.30
N TYR A 221 29.85 19.56 -36.28
CA TYR A 221 29.32 19.44 -34.92
C TYR A 221 28.78 20.78 -34.41
N ILE A 222 29.52 21.88 -34.53
CA ILE A 222 29.09 23.21 -34.09
C ILE A 222 27.81 23.66 -34.80
N ILE A 223 27.68 23.39 -36.10
CA ILE A 223 26.47 23.72 -36.89
C ILE A 223 25.27 22.94 -36.35
N ASN A 224 25.38 21.62 -36.22
CA ASN A 224 24.28 20.79 -35.73
C ASN A 224 23.94 21.09 -34.28
N PHE A 225 24.94 21.30 -33.42
CA PHE A 225 24.74 21.71 -32.05
C PHE A 225 23.98 23.03 -31.98
N LYS A 226 24.41 24.06 -32.73
CA LYS A 226 23.71 25.35 -32.77
C LYS A 226 22.30 25.23 -33.33
N LYS A 227 22.07 24.34 -34.31
CA LYS A 227 20.73 24.07 -34.86
C LYS A 227 19.77 23.57 -33.78
N TYR A 228 20.18 22.60 -32.96
CA TYR A 228 19.29 21.98 -31.97
C TYR A 228 19.27 22.66 -30.60
N MET A 229 20.41 23.21 -30.16
CA MET A 229 20.53 23.89 -28.86
C MET A 229 20.29 25.40 -28.94
N GLY A 230 20.23 25.98 -30.15
CA GLY A 230 20.08 27.43 -30.39
C GLY A 230 21.34 28.26 -30.13
N ILE A 231 22.36 27.71 -29.48
CA ILE A 231 23.62 28.37 -29.14
C ILE A 231 24.84 27.52 -29.54
N THR A 232 26.03 28.11 -29.60
CA THR A 232 27.25 27.36 -29.94
C THR A 232 27.72 26.50 -28.75
N PRO A 233 28.44 25.39 -28.99
CA PRO A 233 29.00 24.57 -27.90
C PRO A 233 29.89 25.37 -26.94
N LYS A 234 30.66 26.32 -27.46
CA LYS A 234 31.50 27.22 -26.66
C LYS A 234 30.67 28.09 -25.72
N LYS A 235 29.56 28.65 -26.22
CA LYS A 235 28.65 29.45 -25.38
C LYS A 235 27.96 28.56 -24.35
N TYR A 236 27.52 27.37 -24.75
CA TYR A 236 26.87 26.41 -23.86
C TYR A 236 27.76 26.01 -22.68
N LYS A 237 29.06 25.73 -22.92
CA LYS A 237 30.04 25.47 -21.85
C LYS A 237 30.24 26.62 -20.87
N GLY A 238 30.09 27.86 -21.33
CA GLY A 238 30.25 29.05 -20.50
C GLY A 238 28.99 29.45 -19.74
N LEU A 239 27.87 28.75 -19.92
CA LEU A 239 26.63 29.04 -19.19
C LEU A 239 26.70 28.46 -17.77
N PRO A 240 26.25 29.22 -16.76
CA PRO A 240 25.98 28.68 -15.44
C PRO A 240 24.99 27.51 -15.49
N LEU A 241 25.14 26.52 -14.60
CA LEU A 241 24.30 25.31 -14.61
C LEU A 241 22.81 25.63 -14.44
N ASP A 242 22.50 26.68 -13.69
CA ASP A 242 21.16 27.22 -13.44
C ASP A 242 20.60 28.03 -14.60
N GLU A 243 21.36 28.33 -15.65
CA GLU A 243 20.86 28.92 -16.89
C GLU A 243 20.44 27.88 -17.93
N HIS A 244 20.84 26.61 -17.79
CA HIS A 244 20.33 25.53 -18.64
C HIS A 244 18.81 25.34 -18.41
N GLY A 245 18.02 25.41 -19.48
CA GLY A 245 16.56 25.34 -19.40
C GLY A 245 15.93 24.87 -20.71
N LEU A 246 14.61 24.68 -20.70
CA LEU A 246 13.86 24.34 -21.89
C LEU A 246 13.72 25.55 -22.80
N ASN A 247 13.99 25.35 -24.09
CA ASN A 247 13.70 26.33 -25.13
C ASN A 247 12.61 25.76 -26.03
N LEU A 248 11.35 25.95 -25.60
CA LEU A 248 10.18 25.38 -26.26
C LEU A 248 9.23 26.50 -26.72
N PRO A 249 8.66 26.41 -27.93
CA PRO A 249 7.61 27.32 -28.36
C PRO A 249 6.38 27.18 -27.46
N ASN A 250 5.61 28.27 -27.31
CA ASN A 250 4.38 28.31 -26.51
C ASN A 250 4.59 27.92 -25.03
N THR A 251 5.78 28.14 -24.49
CA THR A 251 6.06 27.96 -23.06
C THR A 251 6.28 29.28 -22.35
N VAL A 252 5.74 29.39 -21.13
CA VAL A 252 5.90 30.56 -20.26
C VAL A 252 6.52 30.12 -18.95
N SER A 253 7.63 30.72 -18.54
CA SER A 253 8.30 30.45 -17.25
C SER A 253 8.26 31.63 -16.28
N ASP A 254 7.59 32.72 -16.66
CA ASP A 254 7.43 33.92 -15.84
C ASP A 254 6.60 33.63 -14.58
N VAL A 255 7.15 33.97 -13.41
CA VAL A 255 6.56 33.67 -12.10
C VAL A 255 5.18 34.33 -11.94
N ASN A 256 4.96 35.52 -12.50
CA ASN A 256 3.66 36.21 -12.38
C ASN A 256 2.57 35.52 -13.19
N THR A 257 2.92 34.93 -14.33
CA THR A 257 2.00 34.12 -15.13
C THR A 257 1.72 32.78 -14.45
N LEU A 258 2.76 32.13 -13.92
CA LEU A 258 2.64 30.87 -13.19
C LEU A 258 1.87 31.01 -11.85
N ARG A 259 1.94 32.17 -11.19
CA ARG A 259 1.14 32.48 -9.98
C ARG A 259 -0.37 32.46 -10.22
N ARG A 260 -0.81 32.76 -11.45
CA ARG A 260 -2.23 32.74 -11.82
C ARG A 260 -2.75 31.34 -12.13
N LEU A 261 -1.84 30.42 -12.44
CA LEU A 261 -2.18 29.02 -12.64
C LEU A 261 -2.43 28.38 -11.29
N HIS A 262 -3.56 27.72 -11.19
CA HIS A 262 -3.83 26.83 -10.07
C HIS A 262 -3.56 25.44 -10.62
N ILE A 263 -2.45 24.83 -10.19
CA ILE A 263 -2.51 23.38 -10.05
C ILE A 263 -3.51 23.21 -8.92
N GLU A 264 -4.54 22.42 -9.15
CA GLU A 264 -5.21 21.79 -8.04
C GLU A 264 -4.11 21.04 -7.27
N SER A 265 -3.50 21.69 -6.25
CA SER A 265 -3.14 20.97 -5.05
C SER A 265 -4.32 20.07 -4.80
N THR A 266 -4.08 18.81 -4.53
CA THR A 266 -5.07 17.79 -4.18
C THR A 266 -5.96 18.24 -3.01
N SER A 267 -6.79 19.24 -3.27
CA SER A 267 -7.67 20.04 -2.44
C SER A 267 -8.91 20.41 -3.25
N ASP A 268 -9.03 19.91 -4.49
CA ASP A 268 -10.30 19.31 -4.85
C ASP A 268 -10.38 18.03 -4.03
N THR A 269 -11.29 18.05 -3.06
CA THR A 269 -11.71 16.89 -2.29
C THR A 269 -11.69 15.68 -3.22
N HIS A 270 -10.88 14.68 -2.91
CA HIS A 270 -10.81 13.50 -3.76
C HIS A 270 -12.23 12.96 -3.89
N LYS A 271 -12.81 13.01 -5.09
CA LYS A 271 -14.21 12.62 -5.28
C LYS A 271 -14.26 11.14 -5.62
N THR A 272 -15.01 10.37 -4.85
CA THR A 272 -15.28 8.97 -5.17
C THR A 272 -16.77 8.73 -5.19
N THR A 273 -17.28 8.28 -6.33
CA THR A 273 -18.66 7.81 -6.41
C THR A 273 -18.75 6.37 -5.91
N VAL A 274 -19.61 6.15 -4.94
CA VAL A 274 -19.89 4.84 -4.34
C VAL A 274 -21.27 4.40 -4.84
N PHE A 275 -21.31 3.30 -5.57
CA PHE A 275 -22.55 2.74 -6.10
C PHE A 275 -23.04 1.63 -5.16
N VAL A 276 -24.20 1.83 -4.55
CA VAL A 276 -24.88 0.82 -3.76
C VAL A 276 -25.79 0.04 -4.71
N ASP A 277 -25.39 -1.21 -4.98
CA ASP A 277 -26.02 -2.09 -5.94
C ASP A 277 -25.84 -3.56 -5.52
N ASP A 278 -26.95 -4.26 -5.29
CA ASP A 278 -26.98 -5.69 -4.98
C ASP A 278 -26.18 -6.53 -5.97
N SER A 279 -26.22 -6.17 -7.26
CA SER A 279 -25.59 -6.95 -8.32
C SER A 279 -24.07 -7.00 -8.20
N ARG A 280 -23.47 -6.09 -7.41
CA ARG A 280 -22.03 -6.00 -7.14
C ARG A 280 -21.62 -6.67 -5.83
N ILE A 281 -22.58 -7.00 -4.97
CA ILE A 281 -22.35 -7.58 -3.64
C ILE A 281 -22.25 -9.11 -3.78
N ASN A 282 -21.21 -9.55 -4.48
CA ASN A 282 -21.02 -10.96 -4.84
C ASN A 282 -19.72 -11.56 -4.29
N ALA A 283 -18.84 -10.76 -3.68
CA ALA A 283 -17.60 -11.27 -3.13
C ALA A 283 -17.88 -12.09 -1.85
N PRO A 284 -17.04 -13.09 -1.53
CA PRO A 284 -17.19 -13.84 -0.30
C PRO A 284 -17.23 -12.88 0.89
N ALA A 285 -18.06 -13.24 1.87
CA ALA A 285 -18.26 -12.45 3.05
C ALA A 285 -16.94 -12.11 3.75
N PHE A 286 -16.96 -11.03 4.55
CA PHE A 286 -15.88 -10.77 5.49
C PHE A 286 -15.92 -11.84 6.59
N SER A 287 -15.27 -12.97 6.31
CA SER A 287 -15.27 -14.17 7.15
C SER A 287 -13.86 -14.36 7.69
N PHE A 288 -13.63 -13.87 8.89
CA PHE A 288 -12.41 -14.08 9.66
C PHE A 288 -12.79 -14.21 11.14
N PHE A 289 -12.10 -15.05 11.90
CA PHE A 289 -12.30 -15.12 13.35
C PHE A 289 -11.19 -14.39 14.08
N ASN A 290 -11.52 -13.86 15.26
CA ASN A 290 -10.56 -13.16 16.10
C ASN A 290 -9.86 -14.14 17.04
N LEU A 291 -8.53 -14.00 17.19
CA LEU A 291 -7.79 -14.59 18.30
C LEU A 291 -7.43 -13.45 19.26
N VAL A 292 -8.23 -13.26 20.29
CA VAL A 292 -8.01 -12.20 21.28
C VAL A 292 -6.85 -12.65 22.16
N ASP A 293 -5.66 -12.09 21.91
CA ASP A 293 -4.44 -12.39 22.64
C ASP A 293 -4.49 -11.74 24.03
N VAL A 294 -4.55 -12.58 25.05
CA VAL A 294 -4.62 -12.16 26.46
C VAL A 294 -3.25 -12.14 27.13
N GLY A 295 -2.19 -12.48 26.40
CA GLY A 295 -0.87 -12.72 26.93
C GLY A 295 -0.85 -13.98 27.80
N PRO A 296 -0.21 -13.94 28.99
CA PRO A 296 -0.13 -15.09 29.88
C PRO A 296 -1.47 -15.47 30.51
N TYR A 297 -1.59 -16.73 30.93
CA TYR A 297 -2.75 -17.35 31.56
C TYR A 297 -3.25 -16.56 32.78
N ASP A 298 -2.35 -15.95 33.55
CA ASP A 298 -2.71 -15.16 34.74
C ASP A 298 -3.68 -14.00 34.42
N ASN A 299 -3.75 -13.54 33.17
CA ASN A 299 -4.71 -12.52 32.74
C ASN A 299 -6.14 -13.05 32.54
N ILE A 300 -6.34 -14.37 32.50
CA ILE A 300 -7.65 -14.99 32.29
C ILE A 300 -8.60 -14.64 33.44
N ASP A 301 -8.12 -14.62 34.67
CA ASP A 301 -8.98 -14.27 35.82
C ASP A 301 -9.48 -12.83 35.75
N ARG A 302 -8.65 -11.89 35.29
CA ARG A 302 -9.07 -10.51 35.01
C ARG A 302 -10.16 -10.50 33.94
N ILE A 303 -9.95 -11.22 32.85
CA ILE A 303 -10.88 -11.28 31.71
C ILE A 303 -12.22 -11.92 32.08
N ILE A 304 -12.21 -13.06 32.76
CA ILE A 304 -13.43 -13.74 33.18
C ILE A 304 -14.17 -12.89 34.22
N SER A 305 -13.48 -12.21 35.13
CA SER A 305 -14.13 -11.39 36.16
C SER A 305 -14.60 -10.01 35.66
N GLU A 306 -14.12 -9.55 34.51
CA GLU A 306 -14.52 -8.27 33.94
C GLU A 306 -15.98 -8.29 33.45
N PRO A 307 -16.83 -7.33 33.89
CA PRO A 307 -18.19 -7.20 33.41
C PRO A 307 -18.26 -7.09 31.89
N ILE A 308 -17.23 -6.63 31.19
CA ILE A 308 -17.26 -6.49 29.72
C ILE A 308 -17.41 -7.84 29.00
N PHE A 309 -16.88 -8.94 29.56
CA PHE A 309 -17.04 -10.29 29.02
C PHE A 309 -18.42 -10.88 29.34
N PHE A 310 -19.03 -10.47 30.46
CA PHE A 310 -20.37 -10.90 30.87
C PHE A 310 -21.53 -10.03 30.32
N TYR A 311 -21.32 -8.71 30.15
CA TYR A 311 -22.33 -7.71 29.75
C TYR A 311 -22.32 -7.41 28.25
N LYS A 312 -21.24 -7.71 27.54
CA LYS A 312 -21.16 -7.65 26.07
C LYS A 312 -20.49 -8.91 25.55
N ASN A 313 -21.20 -10.02 25.76
CA ASN A 313 -20.97 -11.33 25.19
C ASN A 313 -20.14 -11.27 23.89
N LEU A 314 -18.92 -11.81 23.92
CA LEU A 314 -18.18 -12.17 22.69
C LEU A 314 -19.03 -13.07 21.78
N THR A 315 -20.00 -13.78 22.36
CA THR A 315 -21.01 -14.60 21.68
C THR A 315 -22.10 -13.82 20.94
N ASN A 316 -22.26 -12.51 21.16
CA ASN A 316 -23.17 -11.66 20.37
C ASN A 316 -22.49 -11.11 19.11
N TYR A 317 -21.17 -11.25 18.97
CA TYR A 317 -20.51 -10.86 17.75
C TYR A 317 -20.80 -11.90 16.67
N LYS A 318 -21.15 -11.43 15.48
CA LYS A 318 -21.42 -12.27 14.30
C LYS A 318 -20.21 -13.14 13.88
N LEU A 319 -19.05 -13.02 14.54
CA LEU A 319 -17.83 -13.76 14.23
C LEU A 319 -17.44 -14.70 15.37
N ALA A 320 -16.97 -15.89 15.00
CA ALA A 320 -16.27 -16.76 15.96
C ALA A 320 -15.06 -16.01 16.55
N SER A 321 -14.81 -16.18 17.84
CA SER A 321 -13.68 -15.57 18.52
C SER A 321 -13.08 -16.57 19.52
N TYR A 322 -11.77 -16.65 19.55
CA TYR A 322 -11.00 -17.44 20.50
C TYR A 322 -10.30 -16.51 21.48
N ILE A 323 -10.31 -16.86 22.77
CA ILE A 323 -9.32 -16.34 23.72
C ILE A 323 -8.01 -17.05 23.41
N TYR A 324 -7.00 -16.31 23.01
CA TYR A 324 -5.67 -16.83 22.69
C TYR A 324 -4.72 -16.56 23.84
N ILE A 325 -4.21 -17.64 24.42
CA ILE A 325 -3.18 -17.59 25.47
C ILE A 325 -1.82 -17.64 24.76
N ASN A 326 -1.15 -16.49 24.73
CA ASN A 326 0.15 -16.32 24.05
C ASN A 326 1.31 -16.71 24.97
N GLU A 327 1.20 -17.92 25.52
CA GLU A 327 2.30 -18.65 26.14
C GLU A 327 2.08 -20.15 25.91
N PRO A 328 3.16 -20.94 25.73
CA PRO A 328 3.09 -22.39 25.73
C PRO A 328 2.36 -22.90 26.97
N ILE A 329 1.43 -23.83 26.80
CA ILE A 329 0.69 -24.42 27.94
C ILE A 329 1.62 -25.05 28.96
N GLU A 330 2.79 -25.51 28.52
CA GLU A 330 3.89 -26.05 29.32
C GLU A 330 4.30 -25.10 30.44
N ASN A 331 4.24 -23.79 30.19
CA ASN A 331 4.56 -22.76 31.19
C ASN A 331 3.43 -22.55 32.22
N ILE A 332 2.22 -22.97 31.87
CA ILE A 332 1.03 -22.94 32.75
C ILE A 332 1.01 -24.19 33.64
N ILE A 333 1.54 -25.31 33.12
CA ILE A 333 1.65 -26.58 33.84
C ILE A 333 2.62 -26.40 35.01
N THR A 334 2.10 -26.52 36.23
CA THR A 334 2.92 -26.54 37.45
C THR A 334 3.37 -27.97 37.75
N ASP A 335 4.39 -28.14 38.62
CA ASP A 335 4.78 -29.45 39.17
C ASP A 335 3.58 -30.20 39.80
N ASN A 336 2.52 -29.47 40.15
CA ASN A 336 1.26 -30.02 40.64
C ASN A 336 0.26 -30.23 39.49
N ALA A 337 0.21 -31.47 38.99
CA ALA A 337 -0.73 -31.89 37.95
C ALA A 337 -2.22 -31.61 38.29
N GLN A 338 -2.62 -31.65 39.58
CA GLN A 338 -4.01 -31.36 39.95
C GLN A 338 -4.34 -29.87 39.80
N GLU A 339 -3.42 -28.98 40.17
CA GLU A 339 -3.63 -27.53 40.04
C GLU A 339 -3.75 -27.13 38.56
N THR A 340 -2.88 -27.70 37.72
CA THR A 340 -2.90 -27.54 36.26
C THR A 340 -4.27 -27.94 35.68
N ILE A 341 -4.77 -29.11 36.07
CA ILE A 341 -6.07 -29.60 35.61
C ILE A 341 -7.20 -28.67 36.08
N ILE A 342 -7.16 -28.17 37.32
CA ILE A 342 -8.18 -27.22 37.82
C ILE A 342 -8.19 -25.92 37.00
N LYS A 343 -7.02 -25.38 36.66
CA LYS A 343 -6.87 -24.20 35.81
C LYS A 343 -7.50 -24.41 34.43
N LEU A 344 -7.12 -25.49 33.74
CA LEU A 344 -7.67 -25.84 32.43
C LEU A 344 -9.18 -26.09 32.47
N ARG A 345 -9.67 -26.74 33.54
CA ARG A 345 -11.10 -26.95 33.74
C ARG A 345 -11.87 -25.65 33.87
N LYS A 346 -11.36 -24.68 34.65
CA LYS A 346 -11.99 -23.36 34.80
C LYS A 346 -12.09 -22.64 33.46
N LEU A 347 -11.05 -22.76 32.64
CA LEU A 347 -11.00 -22.18 31.29
C LEU A 347 -12.05 -22.82 30.37
N PHE A 348 -12.15 -24.15 30.34
CA PHE A 348 -13.10 -24.88 29.48
C PHE A 348 -14.55 -24.82 29.96
N GLN A 349 -14.80 -24.53 31.24
CA GLN A 349 -16.14 -24.25 31.76
C GLN A 349 -16.74 -22.94 31.23
N THR A 350 -15.92 -22.06 30.65
CA THR A 350 -16.44 -20.85 29.98
C THR A 350 -17.11 -21.24 28.66
N LYS A 351 -18.22 -20.60 28.29
CA LYS A 351 -18.85 -20.78 26.95
C LYS A 351 -18.02 -20.17 25.81
N ILE A 352 -16.73 -19.90 26.04
CA ILE A 352 -15.85 -19.14 25.16
C ILE A 352 -14.93 -20.14 24.45
N SER A 353 -14.64 -19.91 23.17
CA SER A 353 -13.66 -20.73 22.45
C SER A 353 -12.25 -20.32 22.85
N VAL A 354 -11.32 -21.28 22.92
CA VAL A 354 -9.98 -21.06 23.46
C VAL A 354 -8.94 -21.53 22.44
N ALA A 355 -7.89 -20.75 22.23
CA ALA A 355 -6.75 -21.09 21.41
C ALA A 355 -5.48 -21.19 22.28
N ILE A 356 -4.74 -22.29 22.15
CA ILE A 356 -3.58 -22.60 23.01
C ILE A 356 -2.43 -23.07 22.13
N LYS A 357 -1.21 -22.60 22.42
CA LYS A 357 0.02 -23.12 21.81
C LYS A 357 0.45 -24.41 22.53
N LEU A 358 0.76 -25.44 21.75
CA LEU A 358 1.32 -26.70 22.22
C LEU A 358 2.68 -26.92 21.57
N THR A 359 3.63 -27.32 22.39
CA THR A 359 5.02 -27.55 21.97
C THR A 359 5.44 -29.01 22.13
N ASP A 360 4.71 -29.78 22.94
CA ASP A 360 4.92 -31.22 23.10
C ASP A 360 3.62 -32.05 23.27
N ILE A 361 3.76 -33.38 23.17
CA ILE A 361 2.66 -34.34 23.32
C ILE A 361 2.20 -34.56 24.77
N GLN A 362 3.06 -34.33 25.77
CA GLN A 362 2.68 -34.48 27.19
C GLN A 362 1.64 -33.44 27.59
N SER A 363 1.83 -32.20 27.15
CA SER A 363 0.87 -31.10 27.29
C SER A 363 -0.52 -31.44 26.74
N TYR A 364 -0.57 -32.14 25.61
CA TYR A 364 -1.84 -32.63 25.06
C TYR A 364 -2.55 -33.61 26.00
N TYR A 365 -1.83 -34.52 26.66
CA TYR A 365 -2.45 -35.45 27.62
C TYR A 365 -3.03 -34.75 28.85
N TYR A 366 -2.44 -33.64 29.30
CA TYR A 366 -3.03 -32.81 30.37
C TYR A 366 -4.36 -32.18 29.93
N ILE A 367 -4.45 -31.71 28.69
CA ILE A 367 -5.70 -31.18 28.11
C ILE A 367 -6.76 -32.29 28.07
N VAL A 368 -6.43 -33.47 27.53
CA VAL A 368 -7.35 -34.61 27.43
C VAL A 368 -7.88 -34.98 28.82
N LYS A 369 -7.00 -35.10 29.81
CA LYS A 369 -7.38 -35.42 31.19
C LYS A 369 -8.30 -34.36 31.81
N ALA A 370 -8.04 -33.07 31.56
CA ALA A 370 -8.91 -32.00 32.03
C ALA A 370 -10.32 -32.05 31.41
N ILE A 371 -10.43 -32.45 30.13
CA ILE A 371 -11.70 -32.64 29.44
C ILE A 371 -12.43 -33.89 29.97
N GLU A 372 -11.72 -35.00 30.19
CA GLU A 372 -12.26 -36.22 30.82
C GLU A 372 -12.88 -35.92 32.19
N ASP A 373 -12.16 -35.19 33.05
CA ASP A 373 -12.64 -34.81 34.38
C ASP A 373 -13.91 -33.94 34.31
N LEU A 374 -14.05 -33.08 33.29
CA LEU A 374 -15.27 -32.29 33.09
C LEU A 374 -16.46 -33.16 32.69
N HIS A 375 -16.29 -34.04 31.69
CA HIS A 375 -17.37 -34.94 31.27
C HIS A 375 -17.80 -35.87 32.42
N TYR A 376 -16.86 -36.38 33.22
CA TYR A 376 -17.17 -37.19 34.39
C TYR A 376 -18.07 -36.44 35.38
N LEU A 377 -17.73 -35.19 35.71
CA LEU A 377 -18.51 -34.36 36.64
C LEU A 377 -19.89 -33.97 36.11
N GLU A 378 -20.03 -33.74 34.80
CA GLU A 378 -21.33 -33.46 34.15
C GLU A 378 -22.28 -34.67 34.24
N THR A 379 -21.75 -35.89 34.20
CA THR A 379 -22.56 -37.11 34.26
C THR A 379 -23.09 -37.46 35.66
N GLU A 380 -22.46 -36.99 36.74
CA GLU A 380 -22.88 -37.30 38.13
C GLU A 380 -23.85 -36.27 38.75
N HIS A 381 -23.94 -35.03 38.23
CA HIS A 381 -24.70 -33.93 38.88
C HIS A 381 -25.59 -33.12 37.92
N LEU A 382 -26.85 -33.57 37.74
CA LEU A 382 -27.98 -32.93 37.02
C LEU A 382 -27.79 -32.67 35.51
N PRO A 383 -28.83 -32.89 34.67
CA PRO A 383 -28.76 -32.60 33.24
C PRO A 383 -28.83 -31.08 33.04
N ILE A 384 -27.69 -30.42 33.10
CA ILE A 384 -27.55 -29.04 32.65
C ILE A 384 -27.47 -29.09 31.12
N ALA A 385 -28.19 -28.15 30.49
CA ALA A 385 -28.37 -27.98 29.04
C ALA A 385 -27.16 -28.39 28.16
N PRO A 386 -27.38 -28.89 26.93
CA PRO A 386 -26.33 -29.45 26.07
C PRO A 386 -25.10 -28.54 26.02
N VAL A 387 -23.92 -29.14 26.17
CA VAL A 387 -22.60 -28.51 26.06
C VAL A 387 -22.64 -27.55 24.86
N HIS A 388 -22.53 -26.25 25.16
CA HIS A 388 -22.59 -25.18 24.17
C HIS A 388 -21.42 -25.30 23.15
N ASP A 389 -21.58 -24.72 21.96
CA ASP A 389 -20.68 -24.73 20.77
C ASP A 389 -19.22 -24.24 20.98
N SER A 390 -18.65 -24.25 22.20
CA SER A 390 -17.27 -23.83 22.46
C SER A 390 -16.27 -24.73 21.74
N LYS A 391 -15.29 -24.11 21.08
CA LYS A 391 -14.25 -24.78 20.29
C LYS A 391 -12.89 -24.61 20.95
N LEU A 392 -12.08 -25.65 20.92
CA LEU A 392 -10.67 -25.57 21.29
C LEU A 392 -9.83 -25.53 20.00
N LEU A 393 -8.90 -24.59 19.90
CA LEU A 393 -7.96 -24.48 18.79
C LEU A 393 -6.56 -24.76 19.30
N LEU A 394 -5.96 -25.83 18.80
CA LEU A 394 -4.58 -26.21 19.13
C LEU A 394 -3.63 -25.64 18.06
N LEU A 395 -2.72 -24.77 18.48
CA LEU A 395 -1.67 -24.20 17.64
C LEU A 395 -0.40 -25.04 17.84
N LEU A 396 -0.02 -25.83 16.82
CA LEU A 396 1.11 -26.77 16.88
C LEU A 396 2.30 -26.22 16.09
N ASP A 397 3.46 -26.13 16.73
CA ASP A 397 4.69 -25.63 16.10
C ASP A 397 5.48 -26.77 15.43
N LEU A 398 5.57 -26.78 14.10
CA LEU A 398 6.25 -27.87 13.36
C LEU A 398 7.75 -28.02 13.67
N ASN A 399 8.36 -27.01 14.31
CA ASN A 399 9.75 -27.11 14.78
C ASN A 399 9.88 -27.73 16.17
N GLU A 400 8.81 -27.76 16.96
CA GLU A 400 8.84 -28.21 18.36
C GLU A 400 8.19 -29.59 18.50
N ILE A 401 7.19 -29.92 17.67
CA ILE A 401 6.46 -31.20 17.74
C ILE A 401 6.62 -32.04 16.47
N ASP A 402 6.94 -33.33 16.64
CA ASP A 402 7.16 -34.26 15.52
C ASP A 402 5.85 -34.57 14.76
N VAL A 403 5.97 -34.79 13.45
CA VAL A 403 4.83 -35.11 12.58
C VAL A 403 4.08 -36.37 13.04
N ASN A 404 4.74 -37.36 13.64
CA ASN A 404 4.09 -38.55 14.18
C ASN A 404 3.26 -38.24 15.43
N ASP A 405 3.73 -37.34 16.28
CA ASP A 405 2.98 -36.88 17.45
C ASP A 405 1.74 -36.09 17.02
N ILE A 406 1.85 -35.25 15.98
CA ILE A 406 0.69 -34.56 15.38
C ILE A 406 -0.32 -35.58 14.81
N LYS A 407 0.17 -36.62 14.10
CA LYS A 407 -0.68 -37.73 13.63
C LYS A 407 -1.38 -38.43 14.81
N HIS A 408 -0.69 -38.61 15.93
CA HIS A 408 -1.26 -39.19 17.14
C HIS A 408 -2.35 -38.29 17.74
N ILE A 409 -2.09 -37.00 17.92
CA ILE A 409 -3.05 -36.01 18.42
C ILE A 409 -4.31 -36.01 17.55
N LYS A 410 -4.14 -35.98 16.21
CA LYS A 410 -5.26 -35.99 15.28
C LYS A 410 -6.10 -37.27 15.32
N ARG A 411 -5.47 -38.43 15.52
CA ARG A 411 -6.17 -39.72 15.63
C ARG A 411 -6.93 -39.89 16.94
N ASN A 412 -6.44 -39.25 18.00
CA ASN A 412 -6.94 -39.44 19.36
C ASN A 412 -7.68 -38.22 19.93
N ILE A 413 -8.27 -37.39 19.05
CA ILE A 413 -9.11 -36.26 19.47
C ILE A 413 -10.23 -36.77 20.39
N TYR A 414 -10.17 -36.41 21.67
CA TYR A 414 -11.04 -36.92 22.72
C TYR A 414 -12.05 -35.85 23.17
N GLY A 415 -13.31 -36.01 22.75
CA GLY A 415 -14.39 -35.07 23.05
C GLY A 415 -14.22 -33.67 22.43
N ILE A 416 -15.31 -32.90 22.39
CA ILE A 416 -15.45 -31.48 22.01
C ILE A 416 -14.84 -31.08 20.62
N HIS A 417 -15.37 -30.02 20.03
CA HIS A 417 -14.94 -29.48 18.73
C HIS A 417 -13.50 -28.91 18.76
N ILE A 418 -12.49 -29.79 18.70
CA ILE A 418 -11.06 -29.43 18.62
C ILE A 418 -10.67 -29.19 17.16
N ALA A 419 -10.15 -28.00 16.86
CA ALA A 419 -9.51 -27.65 15.60
C ALA A 419 -7.99 -27.62 15.76
N ILE A 420 -7.26 -27.93 14.69
CA ILE A 420 -5.79 -27.93 14.67
C ILE A 420 -5.29 -26.90 13.66
N ALA A 421 -4.35 -26.06 14.11
CA ALA A 421 -3.55 -25.21 13.25
C ALA A 421 -2.07 -25.59 13.32
N LEU A 422 -1.41 -25.66 12.16
CA LEU A 422 0.02 -25.96 12.07
C LEU A 422 0.82 -24.71 11.74
N ASP A 423 1.83 -24.40 12.53
CA ASP A 423 2.77 -23.32 12.26
C ASP A 423 3.74 -23.69 11.15
N VAL A 424 3.63 -22.96 10.03
CA VAL A 424 4.46 -23.13 8.83
C VAL A 424 5.39 -21.94 8.62
N THR A 425 5.59 -21.11 9.63
CA THR A 425 6.43 -19.91 9.55
C THR A 425 7.84 -20.23 9.09
N ASP A 426 8.43 -21.32 9.58
CA ASP A 426 9.80 -21.71 9.22
C ASP A 426 9.91 -22.19 7.76
N CYS A 427 8.88 -22.83 7.22
CA CYS A 427 8.81 -23.14 5.79
C CYS A 427 8.87 -21.85 4.96
N TYR A 428 8.09 -20.84 5.35
CA TYR A 428 8.11 -19.52 4.73
C TYR A 428 9.49 -18.84 4.83
N LEU A 429 10.09 -18.82 6.02
CA LEU A 429 11.38 -18.17 6.27
C LEU A 429 12.53 -18.81 5.48
N ASN A 430 12.49 -20.12 5.30
CA ASN A 430 13.47 -20.88 4.55
C ASN A 430 13.19 -20.92 3.03
N GLY A 431 12.07 -20.34 2.57
CA GLY A 431 11.65 -20.40 1.17
C GLY A 431 11.34 -21.82 0.69
N GLN A 432 10.96 -22.71 1.60
CA GLN A 432 10.63 -24.10 1.33
C GLN A 432 9.12 -24.25 1.06
N SER A 433 8.75 -25.17 0.18
CA SER A 433 7.35 -25.59 0.06
C SER A 433 6.92 -26.38 1.29
N ILE A 434 5.63 -26.36 1.61
CA ILE A 434 5.06 -27.26 2.62
C ILE A 434 5.18 -28.70 2.10
N ASP A 435 5.70 -29.60 2.94
CA ASP A 435 5.89 -31.02 2.60
C ASP A 435 4.54 -31.73 2.36
N ASP A 436 4.53 -32.72 1.46
CA ASP A 436 3.38 -33.60 1.20
C ASP A 436 2.92 -34.33 2.47
N ASP A 437 3.86 -34.69 3.37
CA ASP A 437 3.52 -35.29 4.67
C ASP A 437 2.72 -34.32 5.56
N ILE A 438 3.01 -33.02 5.50
CA ILE A 438 2.28 -31.97 6.24
C ILE A 438 0.92 -31.72 5.57
N TYR A 439 0.84 -31.74 4.24
CA TYR A 439 -0.46 -31.68 3.54
C TYR A 439 -1.35 -32.88 3.87
N ALA A 440 -0.78 -34.07 3.98
CA ALA A 440 -1.50 -35.29 4.37
C ALA A 440 -2.08 -35.21 5.79
N LEU A 441 -1.51 -34.37 6.67
CA LEU A 441 -2.10 -34.08 7.98
C LEU A 441 -3.44 -33.35 7.85
N ASN A 442 -3.75 -32.69 6.73
CA ASN A 442 -4.98 -31.95 6.46
C ASN A 442 -5.50 -31.19 7.70
N PRO A 443 -4.77 -30.17 8.19
CA PRO A 443 -5.20 -29.38 9.33
C PRO A 443 -6.40 -28.49 8.98
N ASP A 444 -7.10 -28.03 10.03
CA ASP A 444 -8.17 -27.05 9.87
C ASP A 444 -7.59 -25.73 9.37
N PHE A 445 -6.44 -25.33 9.94
CA PHE A 445 -5.76 -24.08 9.63
C PHE A 445 -4.22 -24.24 9.54
N TYR A 446 -3.58 -23.21 9.00
CA TYR A 446 -2.13 -23.01 9.08
C TYR A 446 -1.86 -21.69 9.80
N THR A 447 -0.77 -21.55 10.52
CA THR A 447 -0.39 -20.29 11.17
C THR A 447 0.90 -19.71 10.58
N ILE A 448 0.96 -18.38 10.55
CA ILE A 448 2.18 -17.60 10.32
C ILE A 448 2.35 -16.69 11.53
N ASP A 449 3.43 -16.87 12.29
CA ASP A 449 3.77 -16.10 13.47
C ASP A 449 4.82 -15.04 13.16
N PHE A 450 4.39 -13.78 13.17
CA PHE A 450 5.25 -12.65 12.85
C PHE A 450 6.27 -12.31 13.94
N GLU A 451 6.16 -12.87 15.16
CA GLU A 451 7.23 -12.83 16.16
C GLU A 451 8.47 -13.58 15.69
N LYS A 452 8.32 -14.68 14.94
CA LYS A 452 9.45 -15.39 14.31
C LYS A 452 9.97 -14.69 13.06
N VAL A 453 9.08 -14.02 12.31
CA VAL A 453 9.44 -13.37 11.04
C VAL A 453 10.36 -12.17 11.23
N ILE A 454 10.04 -11.27 12.16
CA ILE A 454 10.79 -10.01 12.32
C ILE A 454 12.27 -10.23 12.68
N PRO A 455 12.64 -11.04 13.70
CA PRO A 455 14.03 -11.27 14.07
C PRO A 455 14.84 -11.94 12.96
N HIS A 456 14.26 -12.94 12.27
CA HIS A 456 14.92 -13.65 11.18
C HIS A 456 15.29 -12.70 10.03
N GLN A 457 14.40 -11.77 9.68
CA GLN A 457 14.67 -10.74 8.65
C GLN A 457 15.79 -9.78 9.07
N ASN A 458 15.82 -9.37 10.34
CA ASN A 458 16.86 -8.49 10.88
C ASN A 458 18.24 -9.18 10.92
N GLN A 459 18.29 -10.47 11.25
CA GLN A 459 19.54 -11.25 11.29
C GLN A 459 20.20 -11.38 9.90
N LEU A 460 19.41 -11.44 8.82
CA LEU A 460 19.92 -11.53 7.46
C LEU A 460 20.53 -10.22 6.91
N LYS A 461 20.62 -9.14 7.71
CA LYS A 461 21.14 -7.80 7.33
C LYS A 461 20.51 -7.24 6.04
N LYS A 462 19.34 -7.71 5.63
CA LYS A 462 18.61 -7.18 4.47
C LYS A 462 17.57 -6.19 4.97
N TYR A 463 17.70 -4.94 4.57
CA TYR A 463 16.63 -3.94 4.75
C TYR A 463 15.44 -4.32 3.86
N HIS A 464 14.52 -5.11 4.38
CA HIS A 464 13.26 -5.41 3.72
C HIS A 464 12.20 -4.42 4.19
N THR A 465 11.54 -3.75 3.24
CA THR A 465 10.40 -2.88 3.50
C THR A 465 9.14 -3.73 3.75
N PHE A 466 8.18 -3.21 4.53
CA PHE A 466 6.85 -3.84 4.77
C PHE A 466 6.26 -4.49 3.50
N LYS A 467 6.26 -3.74 2.39
CA LYS A 467 5.77 -4.20 1.07
C LYS A 467 6.49 -5.45 0.55
N LYS A 468 7.81 -5.58 0.77
CA LYS A 468 8.58 -6.75 0.34
C LYS A 468 8.17 -8.00 1.12
N VAL A 469 8.04 -7.89 2.45
CA VAL A 469 7.63 -9.00 3.32
C VAL A 469 6.22 -9.46 2.98
N GLN A 470 5.31 -8.50 2.81
CA GLN A 470 3.93 -8.79 2.43
C GLN A 470 3.85 -9.47 1.05
N TRP A 471 4.63 -8.99 0.07
CA TRP A 471 4.68 -9.61 -1.26
C TRP A 471 5.24 -11.03 -1.22
N SER A 472 6.38 -11.27 -0.55
CA SER A 472 6.96 -12.62 -0.43
C SER A 472 6.04 -13.58 0.32
N LEU A 473 5.35 -13.09 1.35
CA LEU A 473 4.35 -13.86 2.07
C LEU A 473 3.20 -14.26 1.14
N TYR A 474 2.65 -13.34 0.36
CA TYR A 474 1.58 -13.68 -0.58
C TYR A 474 2.03 -14.63 -1.68
N GLN A 475 3.28 -14.57 -2.12
CA GLN A 475 3.81 -15.58 -3.03
C GLN A 475 3.86 -16.96 -2.38
N PHE A 476 4.39 -17.05 -1.16
CA PHE A 476 4.41 -18.29 -0.40
C PHE A 476 3.00 -18.86 -0.19
N LEU A 477 2.05 -18.03 0.24
CA LEU A 477 0.66 -18.45 0.45
C LEU A 477 -0.01 -18.88 -0.86
N ASN A 478 0.16 -18.15 -1.97
CA ASN A 478 -0.40 -18.57 -3.26
C ASN A 478 0.15 -19.91 -3.77
N GLN A 479 1.43 -20.17 -3.50
CA GLN A 479 2.07 -21.42 -3.91
C GLN A 479 1.62 -22.59 -3.03
N ASN A 480 1.50 -22.37 -1.72
CA ASN A 480 1.33 -23.45 -0.74
C ASN A 480 -0.09 -23.57 -0.14
N ILE A 481 -0.81 -22.47 0.06
CA ILE A 481 -2.10 -22.43 0.77
C ILE A 481 -3.12 -21.67 -0.08
N LYS A 482 -3.80 -22.39 -0.98
CA LYS A 482 -4.73 -21.82 -1.97
C LYS A 482 -6.14 -21.51 -1.44
N THR A 483 -6.34 -21.51 -0.12
CA THR A 483 -7.63 -21.36 0.55
C THR A 483 -7.54 -20.38 1.73
N ASN A 484 -8.67 -19.87 2.21
CA ASN A 484 -8.80 -19.04 3.42
C ASN A 484 -8.61 -19.88 4.70
N LYS A 485 -7.42 -20.46 4.87
CA LYS A 485 -7.06 -21.33 6.00
C LYS A 485 -5.92 -20.79 6.86
N THR A 486 -5.41 -19.58 6.58
CA THR A 486 -4.24 -19.08 7.29
C THR A 486 -4.62 -18.17 8.44
N ILE A 487 -4.08 -18.44 9.62
CA ILE A 487 -4.18 -17.59 10.80
C ILE A 487 -2.90 -16.77 10.90
N PHE A 488 -3.02 -15.45 11.05
CA PHE A 488 -1.86 -14.59 11.30
C PHE A 488 -1.72 -14.27 12.79
N LEU A 489 -0.61 -14.63 13.39
CA LEU A 489 -0.28 -14.33 14.78
C LEU A 489 0.71 -13.17 14.83
N ASN A 490 0.46 -12.16 15.67
CA ASN A 490 1.32 -10.99 15.86
C ASN A 490 1.55 -10.16 14.58
N TYR A 491 0.57 -10.18 13.66
CA TYR A 491 0.68 -9.51 12.36
C TYR A 491 0.93 -8.00 12.45
N ASP A 492 0.48 -7.40 13.55
CA ASP A 492 0.67 -5.99 13.84
C ASP A 492 2.16 -5.57 13.92
N LEU A 493 3.05 -6.52 14.21
CA LEU A 493 4.50 -6.31 14.24
C LEU A 493 5.09 -5.93 12.88
N LEU A 494 4.41 -6.23 11.78
CA LEU A 494 4.84 -5.78 10.45
C LEU A 494 4.58 -4.30 10.21
N TYR A 495 3.62 -3.69 10.89
CA TYR A 495 3.23 -2.32 10.60
C TYR A 495 4.21 -1.31 11.19
N THR A 496 4.57 -0.32 10.38
CA THR A 496 5.39 0.82 10.84
C THR A 496 4.54 1.79 11.65
N PRO A 497 5.14 2.60 12.54
CA PRO A 497 4.42 3.63 13.29
C PRO A 497 3.58 4.56 12.39
N ASP A 498 4.05 4.87 11.18
CA ASP A 498 3.29 5.70 10.22
C ASP A 498 1.98 5.04 9.76
N ILE A 499 1.97 3.72 9.60
CA ILE A 499 0.77 2.96 9.24
C ILE A 499 -0.18 2.88 10.45
N LEU A 500 0.37 2.65 11.64
CA LEU A 500 -0.41 2.48 12.87
C LEU A 500 -1.07 3.78 13.35
N ASN A 501 -0.40 4.91 13.14
CA ASN A 501 -0.95 6.25 13.42
C ASN A 501 -2.00 6.70 12.37
N ASN A 502 -2.36 5.84 11.43
CA ASN A 502 -3.34 6.10 10.38
C ASN A 502 -4.28 4.91 10.23
N THR A 503 -5.37 4.91 11.00
CA THR A 503 -6.37 3.83 11.05
C THR A 503 -6.87 3.41 9.67
N ALA A 504 -7.11 4.38 8.79
CA ALA A 504 -7.57 4.12 7.42
C ALA A 504 -6.50 3.43 6.56
N LEU A 505 -5.23 3.83 6.70
CA LEU A 505 -4.12 3.16 6.02
C LEU A 505 -3.90 1.75 6.57
N CYS A 506 -3.96 1.57 7.90
CA CYS A 506 -3.88 0.26 8.53
C CYS A 506 -4.98 -0.68 8.02
N LEU A 507 -6.23 -0.21 7.94
CA LEU A 507 -7.34 -0.97 7.36
C LEU A 507 -7.06 -1.33 5.89
N LYS A 508 -6.69 -0.34 5.06
CA LYS A 508 -6.40 -0.53 3.64
C LYS A 508 -5.31 -1.59 3.40
N GLU A 509 -4.23 -1.55 4.18
CA GLU A 509 -3.15 -2.53 4.07
C GLU A 509 -3.55 -3.91 4.60
N SER A 510 -4.35 -3.98 5.68
CA SER A 510 -4.86 -5.24 6.23
C SER A 510 -5.78 -5.97 5.26
N LEU A 511 -6.63 -5.25 4.53
CA LEU A 511 -7.58 -5.83 3.57
C LEU A 511 -6.91 -6.56 2.40
N LYS A 512 -5.65 -6.26 2.08
CA LYS A 512 -4.89 -6.97 1.03
C LYS A 512 -4.64 -8.43 1.38
N SER A 513 -4.58 -8.77 2.67
CA SER A 513 -4.36 -10.14 3.16
C SER A 513 -5.63 -10.97 3.22
N ARG A 514 -6.80 -10.35 3.09
CA ARG A 514 -8.12 -10.99 3.24
C ARG A 514 -8.29 -12.29 2.45
N PRO A 515 -7.81 -12.45 1.19
CA PRO A 515 -8.03 -13.69 0.43
C PRO A 515 -7.46 -14.95 1.09
N TYR A 516 -6.44 -14.81 1.95
CA TYR A 516 -5.75 -15.94 2.60
C TYR A 516 -6.16 -16.11 4.07
N LEU A 517 -6.77 -15.09 4.67
CA LEU A 517 -6.96 -14.99 6.11
C LEU A 517 -8.19 -15.77 6.57
N ALA A 518 -7.98 -16.72 7.47
CA ALA A 518 -9.02 -17.39 8.26
C ALA A 518 -9.25 -16.67 9.60
N GLY A 519 -8.19 -16.16 10.21
CA GLY A 519 -8.24 -15.43 11.47
C GLY A 519 -6.95 -14.67 11.74
N ALA A 520 -6.99 -13.76 12.70
CA ALA A 520 -5.81 -13.00 13.11
C ALA A 520 -5.80 -12.76 14.62
N SER A 521 -4.61 -12.70 15.20
CA SER A 521 -4.48 -12.30 16.60
C SER A 521 -4.60 -10.78 16.78
N ILE A 522 -5.24 -10.38 17.87
CA ILE A 522 -5.34 -9.00 18.32
C ILE A 522 -5.14 -8.94 19.82
N THR A 523 -4.23 -8.08 20.28
CA THR A 523 -3.94 -7.97 21.70
C THR A 523 -5.13 -7.40 22.47
N PHE A 524 -5.43 -7.99 23.63
CA PHE A 524 -6.52 -7.53 24.50
C PHE A 524 -6.17 -6.18 25.14
N THR A 525 -5.05 -6.12 25.87
CA THR A 525 -4.54 -4.91 26.54
C THR A 525 -3.07 -4.71 26.24
N GLN A 526 -2.62 -3.47 26.06
CA GLN A 526 -1.18 -3.19 25.84
C GLN A 526 -0.33 -3.66 27.04
N PRO A 527 0.60 -4.62 26.87
CA PRO A 527 1.50 -5.03 27.94
C PRO A 527 2.49 -3.89 28.25
N ALA A 528 2.79 -3.66 29.53
CA ALA A 528 3.79 -2.66 29.93
C ALA A 528 5.20 -2.90 29.33
N ALA A 529 5.50 -4.14 28.94
CA ALA A 529 6.80 -4.60 28.47
C ALA A 529 6.89 -4.86 26.94
N ARG A 530 5.77 -4.99 26.22
CA ARG A 530 5.75 -5.31 24.78
C ARG A 530 5.12 -4.17 23.99
N LYS A 531 5.80 -3.72 22.94
CA LYS A 531 5.24 -2.81 21.92
C LYS A 531 4.46 -3.61 20.88
N HIS A 532 3.39 -4.29 21.26
CA HIS A 532 2.35 -4.59 20.27
C HIS A 532 1.64 -3.28 19.96
N ASN A 533 1.44 -3.02 18.68
CA ASN A 533 0.97 -1.71 18.23
C ASN A 533 -0.56 -1.65 18.06
N ILE A 534 -1.21 -2.82 18.05
CA ILE A 534 -2.67 -2.94 17.94
C ILE A 534 -3.20 -3.69 19.16
N ALA A 535 -3.98 -3.00 20.00
CA ALA A 535 -4.69 -3.61 21.12
C ALA A 535 -6.14 -3.15 21.15
N LEU A 536 -7.06 -3.92 21.73
CA LEU A 536 -8.47 -3.54 21.92
C LEU A 536 -8.63 -2.51 23.05
N PHE A 537 -7.83 -2.64 24.10
CA PHE A 537 -7.84 -1.74 25.25
C PHE A 537 -6.44 -1.20 25.53
N ASP A 538 -6.36 0.04 26.00
CA ASP A 538 -5.12 0.64 26.46
C ASP A 538 -4.76 0.20 27.90
N ASN A 539 -3.66 0.72 28.44
CA ASN A 539 -3.17 0.37 29.78
C ASN A 539 -4.05 0.88 30.94
N ILE A 540 -5.06 1.71 30.67
CA ILE A 540 -6.07 2.15 31.64
C ILE A 540 -7.45 1.58 31.29
N GLU A 541 -7.48 0.49 30.54
CA GLU A 541 -8.68 -0.29 30.18
C GLU A 541 -9.72 0.53 29.38
N ASN A 542 -9.26 1.58 28.68
CA ASN A 542 -10.08 2.34 27.74
C ASN A 542 -10.03 1.72 26.35
N LYS A 543 -11.15 1.77 25.63
CA LYS A 543 -11.26 1.27 24.25
C LYS A 543 -10.31 2.04 23.34
N THR A 544 -9.56 1.33 22.51
CA THR A 544 -8.72 1.97 21.50
C THR A 544 -9.50 2.24 20.21
N THR A 545 -8.89 2.95 19.28
CA THR A 545 -9.39 3.11 17.91
C THR A 545 -9.61 1.76 17.21
N PHE A 546 -8.78 0.75 17.50
CA PHE A 546 -8.91 -0.59 16.90
C PHE A 546 -10.09 -1.38 17.46
N TYR A 547 -10.49 -1.14 18.72
CA TYR A 547 -11.75 -1.69 19.24
C TYR A 547 -12.94 -1.18 18.42
N PHE A 548 -13.01 0.14 18.19
CA PHE A 548 -14.10 0.73 17.42
C PHE A 548 -14.07 0.32 15.95
N LEU A 549 -12.89 0.24 15.34
CA LEU A 549 -12.73 -0.29 13.98
C LEU A 549 -13.23 -1.74 13.90
N GLY A 550 -12.91 -2.57 14.88
CA GLY A 550 -13.43 -3.94 14.98
C GLY A 550 -14.94 -3.97 15.05
N VAL A 551 -15.55 -3.13 15.90
CA VAL A 551 -17.02 -3.00 16.00
C VAL A 551 -17.65 -2.58 14.68
N MET A 552 -17.05 -1.63 13.97
CA MET A 552 -17.50 -1.25 12.63
C MET A 552 -17.46 -2.46 11.68
N LEU A 553 -16.34 -3.17 11.60
CA LEU A 553 -16.16 -4.31 10.70
C LEU A 553 -17.14 -5.48 10.94
N LEU A 554 -17.68 -5.62 12.14
CA LEU A 554 -18.71 -6.64 12.45
C LEU A 554 -20.00 -6.47 11.65
N ASN A 555 -20.28 -5.29 11.12
CA ASN A 555 -21.44 -5.07 10.25
C ASN A 555 -21.32 -5.76 8.89
N PHE A 556 -20.12 -6.22 8.53
CA PHE A 556 -19.78 -6.94 7.29
C PHE A 556 -19.60 -8.44 7.51
N ALA A 557 -19.56 -8.88 8.76
CA ALA A 557 -19.35 -10.27 9.12
C ALA A 557 -20.48 -11.17 8.61
N ASN A 558 -20.11 -12.23 7.90
CA ASN A 558 -21.02 -13.23 7.31
C ASN A 558 -22.03 -12.72 6.28
N TYR A 559 -21.91 -11.46 5.83
CA TYR A 559 -22.67 -10.96 4.68
C TYR A 559 -21.75 -10.85 3.47
N PRO A 560 -22.22 -11.18 2.25
CA PRO A 560 -21.47 -10.91 1.04
C PRO A 560 -21.12 -9.43 0.95
N CYS A 561 -19.95 -9.14 0.40
CA CYS A 561 -19.42 -7.78 0.34
C CYS A 561 -19.07 -7.38 -1.09
N HIS A 562 -19.07 -6.07 -1.34
CA HIS A 562 -18.36 -5.44 -2.43
C HIS A 562 -17.15 -4.70 -1.86
N TYR A 563 -15.99 -4.87 -2.49
CA TYR A 563 -14.74 -4.22 -2.09
C TYR A 563 -14.31 -3.24 -3.18
N GLY A 564 -14.44 -1.95 -2.89
CA GLY A 564 -13.90 -0.87 -3.72
C GLY A 564 -12.50 -0.45 -3.28
N GLU A 565 -11.96 0.59 -3.91
CA GLU A 565 -10.61 1.09 -3.58
C GLU A 565 -10.54 1.70 -2.17
N ASN A 566 -11.58 2.44 -1.79
CA ASN A 566 -11.70 3.22 -0.55
C ASN A 566 -13.00 2.93 0.21
N HIS A 567 -13.68 1.83 -0.12
CA HIS A 567 -14.94 1.47 0.50
C HIS A 567 -15.21 -0.03 0.53
N ILE A 568 -16.02 -0.46 1.50
CA ILE A 568 -16.63 -1.79 1.55
C ILE A 568 -18.13 -1.58 1.66
N ILE A 569 -18.92 -2.32 0.88
CA ILE A 569 -20.38 -2.28 0.95
C ILE A 569 -20.89 -3.69 1.24
N THR A 570 -21.90 -3.78 2.08
CA THR A 570 -22.66 -5.02 2.27
C THR A 570 -24.13 -4.72 2.45
N ARG A 571 -24.94 -5.75 2.22
CA ARG A 571 -26.37 -5.71 2.50
C ARG A 571 -26.69 -6.61 3.70
N ALA A 572 -27.15 -5.98 4.77
CA ALA A 572 -27.76 -6.66 5.90
C ALA A 572 -29.29 -6.78 5.68
N MET A 573 -29.97 -7.46 6.61
CA MET A 573 -31.41 -7.75 6.49
C MET A 573 -32.28 -6.49 6.37
N HIS A 574 -31.93 -5.42 7.08
CA HIS A 574 -32.69 -4.16 7.12
C HIS A 574 -31.83 -2.91 6.85
N SER A 575 -30.65 -3.08 6.24
CA SER A 575 -29.78 -1.95 5.93
C SER A 575 -28.74 -2.27 4.87
N TYR A 576 -28.22 -1.22 4.25
CA TYR A 576 -26.92 -1.25 3.60
C TYR A 576 -25.88 -0.66 4.53
N ASN A 577 -24.78 -1.39 4.76
CA ASN A 577 -23.66 -0.91 5.54
C ASN A 577 -22.50 -0.60 4.60
N ILE A 578 -21.94 0.61 4.72
CA ILE A 578 -20.89 1.14 3.86
C ILE A 578 -19.76 1.62 4.77
N LEU A 579 -18.58 1.01 4.65
CA LEU A 579 -17.39 1.45 5.36
C LEU A 579 -16.53 2.23 4.38
N LEU A 580 -16.36 3.52 4.61
CA LEU A 580 -15.47 4.39 3.85
C LEU A 580 -14.17 4.58 4.61
N TYR A 581 -13.06 4.71 3.90
CA TYR A 581 -11.77 5.00 4.53
C TYR A 581 -10.92 5.93 3.68
N ASN A 582 -10.34 6.94 4.32
CA ASN A 582 -9.46 7.92 3.71
C ASN A 582 -8.07 7.83 4.34
N SER A 583 -7.14 7.18 3.64
CA SER A 583 -5.75 7.04 4.10
C SER A 583 -4.89 8.29 3.89
N LYS A 584 -5.39 9.29 3.16
CA LYS A 584 -4.65 10.52 2.84
C LYS A 584 -4.77 11.53 3.99
N ALA A 585 -3.96 12.59 3.95
CA ALA A 585 -3.99 13.64 4.98
C ALA A 585 -5.13 14.65 4.76
N ASP A 586 -5.54 14.85 3.51
CA ASP A 586 -6.57 15.81 3.12
C ASP A 586 -7.98 15.19 3.17
N GLU A 587 -9.00 16.03 3.16
CA GLU A 587 -10.41 15.63 3.08
C GLU A 587 -10.74 14.93 1.74
N HIS A 588 -11.65 13.96 1.78
CA HIS A 588 -12.10 13.17 0.64
C HIS A 588 -13.62 13.16 0.57
N ASP A 589 -14.18 13.53 -0.59
CA ASP A 589 -15.63 13.57 -0.81
C ASP A 589 -16.11 12.25 -1.40
N PHE A 590 -17.07 11.61 -0.74
CA PHE A 590 -17.74 10.42 -1.23
C PHE A 590 -19.16 10.75 -1.67
N TYR A 591 -19.52 10.33 -2.88
CA TYR A 591 -20.84 10.53 -3.49
C TYR A 591 -21.56 9.19 -3.54
N ILE A 592 -22.46 8.94 -2.61
CA ILE A 592 -23.19 7.67 -2.50
C ILE A 592 -24.43 7.73 -3.38
N THR A 593 -24.55 6.75 -4.27
CA THR A 593 -25.62 6.68 -5.27
C THR A 593 -26.25 5.29 -5.28
N LEU A 594 -27.55 5.24 -5.55
CA LEU A 594 -28.32 4.00 -5.71
C LEU A 594 -28.48 3.70 -7.20
N GLN A 595 -28.26 2.46 -7.62
CA GLN A 595 -28.53 2.05 -9.01
C GLN A 595 -29.91 1.39 -9.19
N ASN A 596 -30.57 0.92 -8.12
CA ASN A 596 -31.87 0.23 -8.19
C ASN A 596 -32.89 0.86 -7.22
N GLU A 597 -34.19 0.85 -7.61
CA GLU A 597 -35.35 1.40 -6.87
C GLU A 597 -35.72 0.60 -5.59
N GLN A 598 -34.78 0.38 -4.68
CA GLN A 598 -35.02 -0.48 -3.52
C GLN A 598 -35.08 0.24 -2.17
N LEU A 599 -34.63 1.49 -2.09
CA LEU A 599 -34.76 2.29 -0.88
C LEU A 599 -35.92 3.27 -1.02
N PRO A 600 -36.67 3.54 0.07
CA PRO A 600 -37.72 4.55 0.07
C PRO A 600 -37.15 5.92 -0.32
N ALA A 601 -37.99 6.75 -0.96
CA ALA A 601 -37.64 8.12 -1.38
C ALA A 601 -37.09 9.00 -0.24
N LYS A 602 -37.35 8.66 1.02
CA LYS A 602 -36.63 9.23 2.17
C LYS A 602 -35.97 8.11 2.95
N THR A 603 -34.66 8.10 2.95
CA THR A 603 -33.85 7.09 3.63
C THR A 603 -33.19 7.70 4.85
N LEU A 604 -33.36 7.07 6.01
CA LEU A 604 -32.63 7.41 7.22
C LEU A 604 -31.19 6.91 7.07
N ILE A 605 -30.22 7.76 7.44
CA ILE A 605 -28.79 7.48 7.35
C ILE A 605 -28.15 7.75 8.69
N SER A 606 -27.38 6.79 9.21
CA SER A 606 -26.47 7.07 10.33
C SER A 606 -25.03 6.99 9.88
N THR A 607 -24.23 7.97 10.31
CA THR A 607 -22.81 8.08 9.99
C THR A 607 -22.00 8.07 11.27
N GLU A 608 -21.07 7.14 11.41
CA GLU A 608 -20.09 7.08 12.51
C GLU A 608 -18.71 7.40 11.94
N ILE A 609 -17.97 8.34 12.55
CA ILE A 609 -16.60 8.72 12.14
C ILE A 609 -15.61 8.33 13.23
N LEU A 610 -14.52 7.67 12.81
CA LEU A 610 -13.40 7.23 13.63
C LEU A 610 -12.10 7.83 13.09
N ASN A 611 -11.38 8.58 13.92
CA ASN A 611 -10.11 9.25 13.56
C ASN A 611 -9.30 9.59 14.82
N SER A 612 -8.30 10.46 14.71
CA SER A 612 -7.49 10.92 15.85
C SER A 612 -8.22 11.91 16.77
N GLU A 613 -9.45 12.32 16.46
CA GLU A 613 -10.27 13.20 17.30
C GLU A 613 -11.37 12.40 18.00
N TYR A 614 -11.99 11.44 17.30
CA TYR A 614 -13.11 10.63 17.75
C TYR A 614 -12.77 9.14 17.80
N GLY A 615 -13.06 8.49 18.92
CA GLY A 615 -12.74 7.08 19.15
C GLY A 615 -11.25 6.82 19.39
N ASP A 616 -10.54 7.82 19.93
CA ASP A 616 -9.17 7.71 20.41
C ASP A 616 -9.08 8.37 21.80
N VAL A 617 -8.76 7.59 22.83
CA VAL A 617 -8.62 8.13 24.20
C VAL A 617 -7.42 9.05 24.33
N ASP A 618 -6.38 8.88 23.50
CA ASP A 618 -5.20 9.73 23.53
C ASP A 618 -5.48 11.15 23.05
N SER A 619 -6.49 11.34 22.19
CA SER A 619 -6.94 12.68 21.76
C SER A 619 -7.54 13.49 22.91
N MET A 620 -8.12 12.81 23.89
CA MET A 620 -8.78 13.40 25.05
C MET A 620 -7.79 13.76 26.17
N ILE A 621 -6.57 13.24 26.12
CA ILE A 621 -5.55 13.41 27.14
C ILE A 621 -4.47 14.36 26.61
N CYS A 622 -4.02 15.30 27.44
CA CYS A 622 -2.92 16.18 27.06
C CYS A 622 -1.65 15.37 26.76
N SER A 623 -1.08 15.54 25.56
CA SER A 623 0.11 14.82 25.08
C SER A 623 1.36 14.93 25.97
N ARG A 624 1.39 15.89 26.90
CA ARG A 624 2.45 16.02 27.91
C ARG A 624 2.37 14.96 29.01
N ILE A 625 1.20 14.35 29.21
CA ILE A 625 0.96 13.29 30.21
C ILE A 625 1.30 11.95 29.56
N LYS A 626 2.47 11.42 29.88
CA LYS A 626 2.96 10.15 29.31
C LYS A 626 2.57 8.93 30.13
N ASP A 627 2.44 9.08 31.45
CA ASP A 627 2.06 8.00 32.36
C ASP A 627 0.61 8.17 32.80
N LYS A 628 -0.22 7.21 32.40
CA LYS A 628 -1.65 7.14 32.73
C LYS A 628 -1.94 6.14 33.86
N SER A 629 -0.98 5.31 34.26
CA SER A 629 -1.20 4.17 35.17
C SER A 629 -1.88 4.59 36.48
N ASN A 630 -1.47 5.75 36.99
CA ASN A 630 -1.91 6.31 38.27
C ASN A 630 -3.18 7.18 38.18
N PHE A 631 -3.90 7.18 37.05
CA PHE A 631 -5.16 7.92 36.94
C PHE A 631 -6.19 7.41 37.97
N PRO A 632 -6.91 8.32 38.67
CA PRO A 632 -8.00 7.91 39.57
C PRO A 632 -9.09 7.13 38.82
N ASN A 633 -9.69 6.13 39.46
CA ASN A 633 -10.75 5.31 38.85
C ASN A 633 -11.93 6.15 38.34
N SER A 634 -12.27 7.25 39.02
CA SER A 634 -13.30 8.19 38.57
C SER A 634 -12.96 8.86 37.24
N LEU A 635 -11.68 9.17 37.00
CA LEU A 635 -11.21 9.74 35.73
C LEU A 635 -11.18 8.67 34.64
N LYS A 636 -10.65 7.46 34.94
CA LYS A 636 -10.66 6.33 34.00
C LYS A 636 -12.09 6.02 33.52
N PHE A 637 -13.03 5.95 34.45
CA PHE A 637 -14.45 5.78 34.15
C PHE A 637 -14.98 6.91 33.28
N LYS A 638 -14.71 8.18 33.63
CA LYS A 638 -15.14 9.33 32.84
C LYS A 638 -14.61 9.27 31.41
N LEU A 639 -13.32 9.01 31.19
CA LEU A 639 -12.73 8.86 29.85
C LEU A 639 -13.45 7.77 29.05
N SER A 640 -13.75 6.62 29.68
CA SER A 640 -14.41 5.50 29.01
C SER A 640 -15.83 5.79 28.52
N GLN A 641 -16.53 6.75 29.14
CA GLN A 641 -17.89 7.16 28.77
C GLN A 641 -17.91 8.10 27.57
N TYR A 642 -16.88 8.95 27.43
CA TYR A 642 -16.84 9.97 26.38
C TYR A 642 -16.01 9.55 25.16
N ASN A 643 -15.11 8.57 25.31
CA ASN A 643 -14.37 8.01 24.19
C ASN A 643 -15.29 7.15 23.31
N THR A 644 -15.79 7.75 22.24
CA THR A 644 -16.70 7.12 21.27
C THR A 644 -16.44 7.69 19.86
N PRO A 645 -16.70 6.92 18.79
CA PRO A 645 -16.80 7.47 17.44
C PRO A 645 -17.88 8.55 17.37
N HIS A 646 -17.71 9.52 16.48
CA HIS A 646 -18.70 10.57 16.30
C HIS A 646 -19.88 10.04 15.48
N LEU A 647 -21.05 9.90 16.11
CA LEU A 647 -22.29 9.48 15.47
C LEU A 647 -23.14 10.70 15.08
N SER A 648 -23.59 10.74 13.83
CA SER A 648 -24.62 11.64 13.33
C SER A 648 -25.72 10.85 12.63
N VAL A 649 -26.92 11.44 12.58
CA VAL A 649 -28.09 10.86 11.90
C VAL A 649 -28.68 11.92 10.98
N ASP A 650 -29.00 11.51 9.77
CA ASP A 650 -29.50 12.36 8.68
C ASP A 650 -30.63 11.67 7.92
N GLU A 651 -31.37 12.42 7.11
CA GLU A 651 -32.38 11.91 6.18
C GLU A 651 -32.05 12.42 4.77
N HIS A 652 -31.93 11.51 3.81
CA HIS A 652 -31.62 11.86 2.42
C HIS A 652 -32.63 11.26 1.45
N ASN A 653 -32.96 12.05 0.42
CA ASN A 653 -33.75 11.59 -0.72
C ASN A 653 -32.83 11.37 -1.92
N PHE A 654 -32.67 10.12 -2.34
CA PHE A 654 -31.80 9.76 -3.46
C PHE A 654 -32.35 10.16 -4.83
N ASP A 655 -33.63 10.56 -4.93
CA ASP A 655 -34.19 11.18 -6.15
C ASP A 655 -33.61 12.60 -6.38
N ASP A 656 -33.20 13.28 -5.30
CA ASP A 656 -32.60 14.62 -5.34
C ASP A 656 -31.10 14.58 -5.69
N GLY A 657 -30.51 13.38 -5.78
CA GLY A 657 -29.11 13.15 -6.16
C GLY A 657 -28.33 12.31 -5.14
N ALA A 658 -27.00 12.33 -5.29
CA ALA A 658 -26.10 11.55 -4.44
C ALA A 658 -26.05 12.10 -3.00
N TYR A 659 -25.96 11.20 -2.02
CA TYR A 659 -25.62 11.58 -0.65
C TYR A 659 -24.12 11.86 -0.56
N ILE A 660 -23.75 13.08 -0.14
CA ILE A 660 -22.36 13.54 -0.13
C ILE A 660 -21.81 13.48 1.29
N ILE A 661 -20.70 12.76 1.47
CA ILE A 661 -19.98 12.69 2.75
C ILE A 661 -18.57 13.22 2.56
N LYS A 662 -18.19 14.16 3.42
CA LYS A 662 -16.83 14.68 3.50
C LYS A 662 -16.09 13.94 4.59
N LEU A 663 -15.17 13.08 4.19
CA LEU A 663 -14.41 12.24 5.10
C LEU A 663 -13.05 12.87 5.40
N PRO A 664 -12.74 13.25 6.66
CA PRO A 664 -11.45 13.83 7.03
C PRO A 664 -10.27 12.93 6.66
N GLY A 665 -9.06 13.50 6.60
CA GLY A 665 -7.85 12.72 6.43
C GLY A 665 -7.64 11.68 7.53
N LYS A 666 -7.01 10.56 7.19
CA LYS A 666 -6.66 9.45 8.09
C LYS A 666 -7.84 8.88 8.88
N SER A 667 -9.05 8.96 8.33
CA SER A 667 -10.28 8.58 9.03
C SER A 667 -11.02 7.44 8.35
N VAL A 668 -11.83 6.75 9.15
CA VAL A 668 -12.74 5.70 8.71
C VAL A 668 -14.16 6.14 9.07
N SER A 669 -15.12 5.90 8.20
CA SER A 669 -16.52 6.15 8.49
C SER A 669 -17.40 4.96 8.17
N MET A 670 -18.28 4.61 9.11
CA MET A 670 -19.36 3.67 8.90
C MET A 670 -20.63 4.43 8.54
N ILE A 671 -21.28 4.04 7.47
CA ILE A 671 -22.58 4.58 7.06
C ILE A 671 -23.57 3.43 6.99
N THR A 672 -24.72 3.64 7.61
CA THR A 672 -25.83 2.69 7.57
C THR A 672 -27.02 3.37 6.90
N LEU A 673 -27.43 2.85 5.74
CA LEU A 673 -28.66 3.24 5.07
C LEU A 673 -29.76 2.29 5.53
N TYR A 674 -30.74 2.78 6.30
CA TYR A 674 -31.80 1.94 6.85
C TYR A 674 -32.87 1.67 5.80
N THR A 675 -33.20 0.39 5.57
CA THR A 675 -34.31 -0.02 4.71
C THR A 675 -35.54 -0.22 5.60
N SER A 676 -36.73 0.18 5.11
CA SER A 676 -38.02 0.01 5.81
C SER A 676 -38.36 -1.43 6.17
#